data_AF-I2FX57-F1
#
_entry.id   AF-I2FX57-F1
#
_cell.length_a   1.000
_cell.length_b   1.000
_cell.length_c   1.000
_cell.angle_alpha   90.00
_cell.angle_beta   90.00
_cell.angle_gamma   90.00
#
_symmetry.space_group_name_H-M   'P 1'
#
loop_
_entity.id
_entity.type
_entity.pdbx_description
1 polymer ?
#
loop_
_entity_poly.entity_id
_entity_poly.type
_entity_poly.pdbx_seq_one_letter_code
_entity_poly.pdbx_strand_id
1 'polypeptide(L)'
;MSPASTQDSLAFADSAQPPVSEPASGKDIYLPHKATLGFKSSAQQNGVRPNQLDLPQLPSTPMQDSLPSTESEFSGTASPATSGFAAAFAPSSPASPSALIASTPASSNACSPLEELEEADMLKNNAASTTATTSEEPKALFDQWRPTSHLLGPHGWMNDPCGPSYDSRTGLYHLWYQWNPNASTWGSICWGHAYSLDMIHWTSRPRPVIVPGGNSDHEGIFTGCVLQRSPLGTAEEAAETGEMTAIYTAVSQLPIHHTLPYNYGSEKVVLSTSSDGGETWIPQGVVLNGPPEHLDVISWRDPYTAPWPLLDSLLGREGNPGLYALIAGGIRDTTPTIFAYSINPTDLSQWTYIGTLADVGPNHKAAPYGVDLGKNWEVANFFAIPDPHSSAEAEYLLINVEGCTEPGPARAPVYIKLDLEATQMQQPDGIRLQPGHVGLLDHGCLYAASSFHDEKHDRRIVWGWITEDDLPEDYYNTQGWAGLISLPREMFHHPTSSELGIRPAEEVFKLRQGAQHIALSTQDLEPTTLIELIEAAMGGATELAAAKVEAVASRSYEIEMDLTPAQPGIVVAHSDDLYTRTLIYISDHGQLVVDRTHSAGKTSVIAKDIKVNTSTLYAPVSSTQSGSHKLRLFMDNSVLEIFADDLVALSTRVYPDAEDVGLSILVQPAAGGAAGEINIWAGLDRAILA
;
A
#
# COMPACT_ATOMS: atom_id res chain seq x y z
N MET A 1 26.53 62.42 20.88
CA MET A 1 27.93 62.25 20.44
C MET A 1 27.90 61.53 19.10
N SER A 2 28.37 62.19 18.05
CA SER A 2 28.94 61.55 16.85
C SER A 2 30.47 61.66 16.99
N PRO A 3 31.34 61.04 16.16
CA PRO A 3 31.12 60.37 14.86
C PRO A 3 31.78 58.95 14.86
N ALA A 4 32.24 58.28 13.79
CA ALA A 4 32.34 58.55 12.36
C ALA A 4 32.36 57.24 11.54
N SER A 5 32.19 57.38 10.23
CA SER A 5 32.50 56.39 9.18
C SER A 5 33.99 56.11 8.99
N THR A 6 34.31 54.94 8.42
CA THR A 6 35.33 54.82 7.34
C THR A 6 34.97 53.69 6.39
N GLN A 7 34.79 54.03 5.10
CA GLN A 7 35.21 53.14 4.02
C GLN A 7 36.73 53.23 3.91
N ASP A 8 37.38 52.17 3.43
CA ASP A 8 38.50 52.38 2.50
C ASP A 8 38.63 51.19 1.55
N SER A 9 38.79 51.52 0.28
CA SER A 9 38.98 50.60 -0.84
C SER A 9 40.41 50.73 -1.36
N LEU A 10 41.06 49.65 -1.78
CA LEU A 10 42.17 49.73 -2.75
C LEU A 10 42.25 48.44 -3.58
N ALA A 11 42.74 48.57 -4.81
CA ALA A 11 42.52 47.62 -5.90
C ALA A 11 43.81 47.30 -6.69
N PHE A 12 43.65 46.53 -7.78
CA PHE A 12 44.65 46.10 -8.79
C PHE A 12 45.53 44.89 -8.39
N ALA A 13 45.89 43.97 -9.29
CA ALA A 13 45.87 44.02 -10.76
C ALA A 13 45.62 42.64 -11.44
N ASP A 14 45.22 42.67 -12.72
CA ASP A 14 45.74 41.89 -13.89
C ASP A 14 46.22 40.42 -13.74
N SER A 15 46.01 39.47 -14.68
CA SER A 15 45.49 39.55 -16.07
C SER A 15 45.32 38.13 -16.71
N ALA A 16 44.80 38.11 -17.95
CA ALA A 16 45.07 37.15 -19.04
C ALA A 16 44.34 35.77 -19.13
N GLN A 17 43.47 35.68 -20.14
CA GLN A 17 43.18 34.51 -21.00
C GLN A 17 44.23 34.38 -22.13
N PRO A 18 44.21 33.37 -23.03
CA PRO A 18 43.79 31.95 -22.97
C PRO A 18 44.99 31.04 -23.41
N PRO A 19 44.91 29.82 -24.07
CA PRO A 19 44.18 29.50 -25.32
C PRO A 19 43.56 28.07 -25.44
N VAL A 20 42.99 27.82 -26.63
CA VAL A 20 42.33 26.62 -27.17
C VAL A 20 43.26 25.40 -27.37
N SER A 21 42.70 24.18 -27.34
CA SER A 21 43.23 23.01 -28.07
C SER A 21 42.11 22.11 -28.64
N GLU A 22 42.16 21.83 -29.95
CA GLU A 22 41.31 20.85 -30.64
C GLU A 22 41.69 19.39 -30.27
N PRO A 23 41.00 18.37 -30.83
CA PRO A 23 41.61 17.76 -32.01
C PRO A 23 40.63 17.54 -33.19
N ALA A 24 41.17 17.71 -34.41
CA ALA A 24 40.44 17.59 -35.66
C ALA A 24 40.64 16.25 -36.40
N SER A 25 39.56 15.80 -37.06
CA SER A 25 39.52 15.30 -38.44
C SER A 25 39.91 13.84 -38.81
N GLY A 26 39.19 13.30 -39.81
CA GLY A 26 39.47 12.02 -40.49
C GLY A 26 38.20 11.18 -40.78
N LYS A 27 37.23 11.68 -41.57
CA LYS A 27 37.07 11.48 -43.03
C LYS A 27 36.52 10.10 -43.49
N ASP A 28 35.37 10.16 -44.16
CA ASP A 28 34.88 9.37 -45.32
C ASP A 28 34.86 7.81 -45.18
N ILE A 29 33.79 7.11 -45.55
CA ILE A 29 33.34 6.91 -46.96
C ILE A 29 31.84 6.54 -47.06
N TYR A 30 31.18 7.15 -48.06
CA TYR A 30 29.87 6.86 -48.68
C TYR A 30 29.85 5.45 -49.34
N LEU A 31 28.85 4.54 -49.24
CA LEU A 31 27.49 4.50 -49.86
C LEU A 31 26.89 3.06 -49.67
N PRO A 32 25.64 2.74 -50.11
CA PRO A 32 24.75 1.77 -49.45
C PRO A 32 24.48 0.51 -50.28
N HIS A 33 23.60 -0.38 -49.82
CA HIS A 33 22.61 -0.98 -50.72
C HIS A 33 21.31 -1.45 -50.04
N LYS A 34 20.19 -1.22 -50.75
CA LYS A 34 18.87 -1.82 -50.49
C LYS A 34 18.88 -3.32 -50.77
N ALA A 35 18.08 -4.09 -50.03
CA ALA A 35 17.41 -5.28 -50.57
C ALA A 35 16.07 -5.54 -49.83
N THR A 36 14.96 -5.39 -50.55
CA THR A 36 13.61 -5.77 -50.12
C THR A 36 13.34 -7.23 -50.47
N LEU A 37 12.75 -8.02 -49.58
CA LEU A 37 12.00 -9.29 -49.79
C LEU A 37 11.62 -9.81 -48.39
N GLY A 38 10.37 -10.07 -47.98
CA GLY A 38 9.11 -10.06 -48.71
C GLY A 38 8.67 -11.46 -49.14
N PHE A 39 8.06 -12.26 -48.26
CA PHE A 39 7.14 -13.35 -48.62
C PHE A 39 6.09 -13.62 -47.54
N LYS A 40 4.94 -14.14 -47.97
CA LYS A 40 3.69 -14.34 -47.20
C LYS A 40 3.48 -15.82 -46.82
N SER A 41 2.42 -16.04 -46.03
CA SER A 41 1.53 -17.22 -45.99
C SER A 41 2.10 -18.48 -45.30
N SER A 42 1.50 -18.93 -44.19
CA SER A 42 0.40 -19.93 -44.12
C SER A 42 0.94 -21.34 -43.86
N ALA A 43 0.25 -22.31 -43.25
CA ALA A 43 -0.91 -22.35 -42.34
C ALA A 43 -1.00 -23.80 -41.82
N GLN A 44 -1.91 -24.05 -40.86
CA GLN A 44 -2.51 -25.38 -40.56
C GLN A 44 -1.66 -26.52 -39.96
N GLN A 45 -2.01 -26.82 -38.70
CA GLN A 45 -2.56 -28.11 -38.21
C GLN A 45 -1.70 -29.38 -37.96
N ASN A 46 -2.14 -30.05 -36.88
CA ASN A 46 -2.09 -31.49 -36.58
C ASN A 46 -0.77 -32.13 -36.12
N GLY A 47 -0.55 -32.03 -34.81
CA GLY A 47 -0.46 -33.14 -33.83
C GLY A 47 0.06 -34.53 -34.20
N VAL A 48 0.73 -35.18 -33.23
CA VAL A 48 0.69 -36.63 -32.90
C VAL A 48 1.57 -36.85 -31.64
N ARG A 49 1.10 -37.65 -30.67
CA ARG A 49 1.93 -38.17 -29.56
C ARG A 49 2.72 -39.39 -30.02
N PRO A 50 3.85 -39.72 -29.37
CA PRO A 50 4.06 -41.13 -29.04
C PRO A 50 4.64 -41.40 -27.64
N ASN A 51 3.93 -42.30 -26.95
CA ASN A 51 4.40 -43.45 -26.17
C ASN A 51 5.39 -43.32 -24.98
N GLN A 52 4.87 -43.82 -23.85
CA GLN A 52 5.58 -44.55 -22.79
C GLN A 52 6.66 -45.52 -23.30
N LEU A 53 7.67 -45.74 -22.45
CA LEU A 53 8.47 -46.97 -22.40
C LEU A 53 8.62 -47.41 -20.94
N ASP A 54 8.43 -48.71 -20.71
CA ASP A 54 8.43 -49.31 -19.36
C ASP A 54 9.83 -49.61 -18.80
N LEU A 55 9.90 -49.53 -17.47
CA LEU A 55 10.67 -50.30 -16.47
C LEU A 55 11.76 -51.31 -16.95
N PRO A 56 12.80 -51.48 -16.10
CA PRO A 56 12.75 -52.64 -15.21
C PRO A 56 13.02 -52.34 -13.73
N GLN A 57 12.59 -53.26 -12.87
CA GLN A 57 12.55 -53.14 -11.41
C GLN A 57 13.51 -54.14 -10.71
N LEU A 58 13.71 -53.94 -9.39
CA LEU A 58 14.24 -54.89 -8.38
C LEU A 58 15.78 -55.10 -8.30
N PRO A 59 16.34 -55.53 -7.14
CA PRO A 59 15.66 -55.98 -5.91
C PRO A 59 16.04 -55.27 -4.59
N SER A 60 15.17 -55.45 -3.59
CA SER A 60 15.34 -55.07 -2.17
C SER A 60 15.85 -56.24 -1.30
N THR A 61 16.67 -56.00 -0.27
CA THR A 61 16.64 -56.70 1.04
C THR A 61 17.61 -56.06 2.08
N PRO A 62 17.44 -56.28 3.41
CA PRO A 62 18.04 -55.43 4.47
C PRO A 62 19.07 -56.10 5.40
N MET A 63 19.85 -55.28 6.12
CA MET A 63 20.48 -55.50 7.45
C MET A 63 20.62 -54.10 8.11
N GLN A 64 20.33 -53.80 9.39
CA GLN A 64 20.53 -54.45 10.70
C GLN A 64 21.89 -54.12 11.38
N ASP A 65 21.79 -53.47 12.56
CA ASP A 65 22.78 -53.19 13.64
C ASP A 65 24.15 -52.55 13.25
N SER A 66 24.59 -51.44 13.87
CA SER A 66 25.07 -51.43 15.27
C SER A 66 25.63 -50.05 15.70
N LEU A 67 25.65 -49.80 17.02
CA LEU A 67 26.36 -48.68 17.69
C LEU A 67 27.89 -48.86 17.64
N PRO A 68 28.67 -47.80 17.89
CA PRO A 68 29.41 -47.83 19.16
C PRO A 68 29.44 -46.50 19.93
N SER A 69 29.43 -46.65 21.25
CA SER A 69 29.76 -45.61 22.24
C SER A 69 31.27 -45.60 22.56
N THR A 70 31.85 -44.43 22.79
CA THR A 70 33.03 -44.29 23.68
C THR A 70 32.99 -42.94 24.40
N GLU A 71 33.07 -43.00 25.73
CA GLU A 71 33.30 -41.88 26.63
C GLU A 71 34.78 -41.47 26.65
N SER A 72 35.07 -40.23 27.05
CA SER A 72 36.20 -39.99 27.96
C SER A 72 35.98 -38.73 28.80
N GLU A 73 35.96 -38.91 30.11
CA GLU A 73 35.95 -37.84 31.11
C GLU A 73 37.29 -37.07 31.12
N PHE A 74 37.32 -35.85 31.65
CA PHE A 74 38.21 -35.58 32.79
C PHE A 74 37.71 -34.41 33.66
N SER A 75 37.87 -34.57 34.97
CA SER A 75 37.37 -33.71 36.06
C SER A 75 38.40 -32.67 36.54
N GLY A 76 37.98 -31.66 37.32
CA GLY A 76 38.96 -30.71 37.89
C GLY A 76 38.53 -29.52 38.77
N THR A 77 37.55 -29.68 39.67
CA THR A 77 37.41 -28.98 40.99
C THR A 77 38.07 -27.59 41.25
N ALA A 78 37.27 -26.61 41.75
CA ALA A 78 37.31 -26.17 43.17
C ALA A 78 36.48 -24.90 43.48
N SER A 79 35.75 -24.91 44.60
CA SER A 79 35.24 -23.73 45.36
C SER A 79 36.05 -23.61 46.68
N PRO A 80 35.97 -22.54 47.52
CA PRO A 80 34.75 -21.92 48.13
C PRO A 80 34.83 -20.36 48.17
N ALA A 81 34.17 -19.51 49.00
CA ALA A 81 33.33 -19.73 50.19
C ALA A 81 32.37 -18.54 50.54
N THR A 82 31.16 -18.89 51.01
CA THR A 82 30.39 -18.27 52.14
C THR A 82 29.85 -16.82 52.17
N SER A 83 28.68 -16.71 52.82
CA SER A 83 27.94 -15.56 53.38
C SER A 83 26.93 -14.86 52.44
N GLY A 84 25.64 -14.68 52.76
CA GLY A 84 24.77 -15.30 53.78
C GLY A 84 24.11 -14.31 54.75
N PHE A 85 22.77 -14.13 54.65
CA PHE A 85 21.86 -13.75 55.75
C PHE A 85 20.38 -14.05 55.40
N ALA A 86 19.56 -14.27 56.42
CA ALA A 86 18.12 -14.59 56.38
C ALA A 86 17.24 -13.30 56.46
N ALA A 87 15.90 -13.29 56.45
CA ALA A 87 14.93 -14.33 56.84
C ALA A 87 13.49 -14.14 56.29
N ALA A 88 12.71 -15.21 56.49
CA ALA A 88 11.28 -15.45 56.25
C ALA A 88 10.26 -14.30 56.43
N PHE A 89 9.13 -14.40 55.70
CA PHE A 89 7.78 -14.48 56.29
C PHE A 89 6.76 -15.16 55.35
N ALA A 90 5.86 -15.93 55.96
CA ALA A 90 4.60 -16.51 55.44
C ALA A 90 3.57 -16.43 56.62
N PRO A 91 2.25 -16.69 56.50
CA PRO A 91 1.54 -17.42 55.44
C PRO A 91 0.15 -16.85 55.04
N SER A 92 -0.53 -17.49 54.06
CA SER A 92 -1.89 -18.08 54.23
C SER A 92 -2.52 -18.51 52.89
N SER A 93 -3.29 -19.61 52.92
CA SER A 93 -4.24 -20.04 51.86
C SER A 93 -5.68 -19.75 52.34
N PRO A 94 -6.71 -19.86 51.48
CA PRO A 94 -7.41 -21.16 51.41
C PRO A 94 -8.10 -21.55 50.07
N ALA A 95 -8.27 -22.88 49.93
CA ALA A 95 -9.42 -23.61 49.35
C ALA A 95 -9.82 -23.50 47.86
N SER A 96 -9.79 -24.66 47.19
CA SER A 96 -10.60 -25.02 46.02
C SER A 96 -12.07 -25.32 46.39
N PRO A 97 -12.94 -25.59 45.41
CA PRO A 97 -13.38 -26.99 45.26
C PRO A 97 -13.47 -27.49 43.80
N SER A 98 -13.30 -28.80 43.63
CA SER A 98 -13.52 -29.51 42.35
C SER A 98 -14.92 -30.13 42.29
N ALA A 99 -15.50 -30.24 41.09
CA ALA A 99 -16.56 -31.20 40.80
C ALA A 99 -16.48 -31.69 39.34
N LEU A 100 -16.40 -33.02 39.17
CA LEU A 100 -16.47 -33.74 37.90
C LEU A 100 -17.85 -34.43 37.80
N ILE A 101 -18.55 -34.29 36.68
CA ILE A 101 -19.47 -35.33 36.14
C ILE A 101 -19.29 -35.35 34.62
N ALA A 102 -19.33 -36.55 34.03
CA ALA A 102 -19.15 -36.80 32.60
C ALA A 102 -20.36 -37.52 31.98
N SER A 103 -20.32 -37.68 30.66
CA SER A 103 -21.08 -38.60 29.76
C SER A 103 -22.10 -37.97 28.79
N THR A 104 -22.14 -38.59 27.59
CA THR A 104 -22.77 -38.21 26.30
C THR A 104 -24.01 -39.12 26.03
N PRO A 105 -24.61 -39.29 24.80
CA PRO A 105 -24.46 -38.64 23.48
C PRO A 105 -25.77 -38.32 22.67
N ALA A 106 -25.59 -37.69 21.49
CA ALA A 106 -26.36 -37.80 20.21
C ALA A 106 -27.88 -37.49 20.10
N SER A 107 -28.28 -36.59 19.16
CA SER A 107 -28.78 -36.96 17.79
C SER A 107 -29.57 -35.86 17.01
N SER A 108 -29.29 -35.79 15.69
CA SER A 108 -30.16 -35.44 14.53
C SER A 108 -30.96 -34.12 14.41
N ASN A 109 -30.67 -33.41 13.30
CA ASN A 109 -31.58 -32.80 12.30
C ASN A 109 -32.68 -31.78 12.70
N ALA A 110 -32.55 -30.54 12.20
CA ALA A 110 -33.54 -29.89 11.31
C ALA A 110 -32.97 -28.56 10.74
N CYS A 111 -33.61 -28.01 9.70
CA CYS A 111 -33.10 -26.87 8.91
C CYS A 111 -34.11 -25.71 8.85
N SER A 112 -33.64 -24.47 9.09
CA SER A 112 -34.26 -23.16 8.72
C SER A 112 -35.60 -22.76 9.40
N PRO A 113 -36.07 -21.49 9.28
CA PRO A 113 -35.43 -20.29 8.70
C PRO A 113 -35.42 -19.03 9.63
N LEU A 114 -34.78 -17.97 9.11
CA LEU A 114 -34.94 -16.52 9.40
C LEU A 114 -36.00 -16.06 10.43
N GLU A 115 -35.58 -15.19 11.36
CA GLU A 115 -36.43 -14.13 11.92
C GLU A 115 -35.58 -12.89 12.28
N GLU A 116 -36.16 -11.70 12.10
CA GLU A 116 -35.49 -10.39 12.16
C GLU A 116 -35.20 -9.96 13.62
N LEU A 117 -34.09 -9.24 13.83
CA LEU A 117 -33.85 -8.49 15.07
C LEU A 117 -33.60 -7.01 14.77
N GLU A 118 -34.51 -6.17 15.28
CA GLU A 118 -34.70 -4.78 14.88
C GLU A 118 -33.60 -3.82 15.39
N GLU A 119 -33.35 -2.78 14.59
CA GLU A 119 -32.26 -1.81 14.71
C GLU A 119 -32.53 -0.68 15.74
N ALA A 120 -33.23 -0.98 16.84
CA ALA A 120 -34.03 0.04 17.54
C ALA A 120 -33.85 0.15 19.07
N ASP A 121 -32.61 0.15 19.61
CA ASP A 121 -32.42 0.44 21.06
C ASP A 121 -31.16 1.25 21.47
N MET A 122 -30.38 1.80 20.52
CA MET A 122 -29.18 2.62 20.83
C MET A 122 -29.43 4.13 20.90
N LEU A 123 -30.66 4.60 20.62
CA LEU A 123 -31.00 6.03 20.52
C LEU A 123 -32.18 6.42 21.43
N LYS A 124 -31.90 6.58 22.74
CA LYS A 124 -32.68 7.41 23.69
C LYS A 124 -31.90 7.63 24.99
N ASN A 125 -31.40 8.85 25.19
CA ASN A 125 -31.64 9.65 26.42
C ASN A 125 -30.91 10.99 26.37
N ASN A 126 -31.61 12.04 25.95
CA ASN A 126 -31.54 13.38 26.57
C ASN A 126 -32.66 14.26 25.99
N ALA A 127 -33.67 14.57 26.81
CA ALA A 127 -34.80 15.41 26.41
C ALA A 127 -35.00 16.54 27.43
N ALA A 128 -34.48 17.72 27.12
CA ALA A 128 -34.79 18.96 27.83
C ALA A 128 -34.75 20.16 26.84
N SER A 129 -35.87 20.32 26.11
CA SER A 129 -36.33 21.50 25.36
C SER A 129 -35.41 22.75 25.28
N THR A 130 -34.87 23.03 24.08
CA THR A 130 -35.17 24.30 23.35
C THR A 130 -34.75 24.23 21.87
N THR A 131 -35.55 24.88 20.99
CA THR A 131 -35.26 25.26 19.58
C THR A 131 -34.80 24.18 18.59
N ALA A 132 -35.65 23.92 17.58
CA ALA A 132 -35.37 23.00 16.48
C ALA A 132 -34.56 23.67 15.35
N THR A 133 -33.24 23.49 15.39
CA THR A 133 -32.28 23.72 14.30
C THR A 133 -30.98 22.99 14.68
N THR A 134 -30.77 21.74 14.21
CA THR A 134 -29.48 20.97 14.20
C THR A 134 -29.66 19.49 13.82
N SER A 135 -30.11 19.18 12.59
CA SER A 135 -29.98 17.82 12.02
C SER A 135 -29.36 17.77 10.63
N GLU A 136 -29.34 18.89 9.90
CA GLU A 136 -28.74 18.98 8.57
C GLU A 136 -27.23 19.28 8.63
N GLU A 137 -26.76 20.14 9.54
CA GLU A 137 -25.33 20.50 9.62
C GLU A 137 -24.37 19.31 9.84
N PRO A 138 -24.61 18.37 10.79
CA PRO A 138 -23.70 17.25 10.98
C PRO A 138 -23.59 16.36 9.74
N LYS A 139 -24.71 16.16 9.03
CA LYS A 139 -24.74 15.41 7.77
C LYS A 139 -24.07 16.17 6.63
N ALA A 140 -24.27 17.48 6.55
CA ALA A 140 -23.65 18.34 5.54
C ALA A 140 -22.13 18.34 5.66
N LEU A 141 -21.57 18.41 6.88
CA LEU A 141 -20.13 18.30 7.13
C LEU A 141 -19.60 16.89 6.83
N PHE A 142 -20.35 15.85 7.19
CA PHE A 142 -19.99 14.47 6.86
C PHE A 142 -19.89 14.23 5.35
N ASP A 143 -20.84 14.73 4.56
CA ASP A 143 -20.85 14.58 3.11
C ASP A 143 -19.94 15.59 2.37
N GLN A 144 -19.53 16.69 3.01
CA GLN A 144 -18.89 17.87 2.38
C GLN A 144 -17.70 17.51 1.48
N TRP A 145 -16.88 16.57 1.92
CA TRP A 145 -15.68 16.09 1.24
C TRP A 145 -15.63 14.57 1.08
N ARG A 146 -16.66 13.82 1.49
CA ARG A 146 -16.61 12.36 1.56
C ARG A 146 -16.65 11.70 0.17
N PRO A 147 -15.61 10.93 -0.21
CA PRO A 147 -15.61 10.14 -1.44
C PRO A 147 -16.78 9.13 -1.47
N THR A 148 -17.20 8.74 -2.66
CA THR A 148 -18.39 7.91 -2.90
C THR A 148 -18.11 6.69 -3.78
N SER A 149 -17.06 6.74 -4.59
CA SER A 149 -16.57 5.75 -5.54
C SER A 149 -15.29 5.03 -5.06
N HIS A 150 -14.89 5.27 -3.81
CA HIS A 150 -13.83 4.56 -3.09
C HIS A 150 -14.41 3.77 -1.90
N LEU A 151 -13.65 2.80 -1.37
CA LEU A 151 -14.03 2.09 -0.16
C LEU A 151 -13.64 2.91 1.09
N LEU A 152 -14.63 3.14 1.96
CA LEU A 152 -14.44 3.78 3.26
C LEU A 152 -15.15 2.99 4.37
N GLY A 153 -14.65 3.07 5.60
CA GLY A 153 -15.38 2.64 6.79
C GLY A 153 -16.65 3.47 6.99
N PRO A 154 -17.73 2.92 7.58
CA PRO A 154 -19.04 3.59 7.64
C PRO A 154 -19.03 5.01 8.25
N HIS A 155 -18.15 5.24 9.23
CA HIS A 155 -17.89 6.51 9.92
C HIS A 155 -16.57 6.37 10.71
N GLY A 156 -16.10 7.42 11.36
CA GLY A 156 -14.91 7.37 12.21
C GLY A 156 -13.61 7.20 11.43
N TRP A 157 -12.54 6.82 12.14
CA TRP A 157 -11.20 6.72 11.58
C TRP A 157 -10.97 5.36 10.92
N MET A 158 -10.42 5.36 9.71
CA MET A 158 -9.85 4.14 9.12
C MET A 158 -8.43 4.37 8.62
N ASN A 159 -7.65 3.29 8.58
CA ASN A 159 -6.34 3.25 7.95
C ASN A 159 -6.11 1.94 7.19
N ASP A 160 -5.08 1.19 7.57
CA ASP A 160 -4.44 0.15 6.77
C ASP A 160 -5.40 -0.90 6.20
N PRO A 161 -5.32 -1.23 4.89
CA PRO A 161 -5.94 -2.42 4.33
C PRO A 161 -5.32 -3.68 4.95
N CYS A 162 -6.15 -4.47 5.62
CA CYS A 162 -5.79 -5.69 6.33
C CYS A 162 -6.28 -6.93 5.55
N GLY A 163 -5.44 -7.97 5.48
CA GLY A 163 -5.78 -9.27 4.89
C GLY A 163 -6.54 -9.27 3.55
N PRO A 164 -6.15 -8.47 2.53
CA PRO A 164 -6.71 -8.62 1.18
C PRO A 164 -6.65 -10.08 0.71
N SER A 165 -7.78 -10.66 0.33
CA SER A 165 -7.84 -12.06 -0.14
C SER A 165 -9.01 -12.32 -1.09
N TYR A 166 -8.92 -13.42 -1.83
CA TYR A 166 -10.00 -13.93 -2.69
C TYR A 166 -10.41 -15.33 -2.22
N ASP A 167 -11.70 -15.55 -2.00
CA ASP A 167 -12.26 -16.86 -1.71
C ASP A 167 -12.82 -17.50 -2.98
N SER A 168 -12.07 -18.46 -3.53
CA SER A 168 -12.45 -19.18 -4.75
C SER A 168 -13.72 -20.02 -4.63
N ARG A 169 -14.19 -20.31 -3.41
CA ARG A 169 -15.42 -21.09 -3.14
C ARG A 169 -16.68 -20.25 -3.31
N THR A 170 -16.63 -18.98 -2.91
CA THR A 170 -17.75 -18.02 -2.98
C THR A 170 -17.63 -17.07 -4.17
N GLY A 171 -16.42 -16.91 -4.72
CA GLY A 171 -16.11 -15.93 -5.77
C GLY A 171 -15.97 -14.49 -5.23
N LEU A 172 -15.84 -14.33 -3.91
CA LEU A 172 -15.75 -13.04 -3.24
C LEU A 172 -14.29 -12.62 -3.02
N TYR A 173 -14.03 -11.34 -3.28
CA TYR A 173 -12.91 -10.60 -2.71
C TYR A 173 -13.29 -10.11 -1.33
N HIS A 174 -12.38 -10.26 -0.36
CA HIS A 174 -12.52 -9.77 1.00
C HIS A 174 -11.41 -8.77 1.28
N LEU A 175 -11.77 -7.65 1.92
CA LEU A 175 -10.83 -6.67 2.43
C LEU A 175 -11.22 -6.29 3.85
N TRP A 176 -10.32 -6.52 4.81
CA TRP A 176 -10.44 -5.95 6.14
C TRP A 176 -9.68 -4.63 6.19
N TYR A 177 -9.90 -3.84 7.22
CA TYR A 177 -9.18 -2.58 7.42
C TYR A 177 -9.13 -2.20 8.89
N GLN A 178 -8.07 -1.54 9.32
CA GLN A 178 -8.03 -0.92 10.64
C GLN A 178 -9.14 0.15 10.74
N TRP A 179 -9.94 0.07 11.80
CA TRP A 179 -11.09 0.94 12.05
C TRP A 179 -11.16 1.37 13.52
N ASN A 180 -11.60 2.60 13.77
CA ASN A 180 -12.13 3.04 15.05
C ASN A 180 -13.56 3.60 14.83
N PRO A 181 -14.62 2.87 15.23
CA PRO A 181 -16.00 3.35 15.11
C PRO A 181 -16.34 4.45 16.11
N ASN A 182 -15.56 4.63 17.19
CA ASN A 182 -15.91 5.48 18.31
C ASN A 182 -15.35 6.92 18.21
N ALA A 183 -14.37 7.15 17.34
CA ALA A 183 -13.82 8.47 17.05
C ALA A 183 -13.29 8.54 15.62
N SER A 184 -13.13 9.75 15.09
CA SER A 184 -12.50 9.99 13.78
C SER A 184 -10.99 10.17 13.90
N THR A 185 -10.41 9.64 14.96
CA THR A 185 -8.97 9.67 15.27
C THR A 185 -8.49 8.26 15.58
N TRP A 186 -7.19 8.03 15.44
CA TRP A 186 -6.59 6.74 15.74
C TRP A 186 -6.71 6.37 17.23
N GLY A 187 -6.95 5.09 17.52
CA GLY A 187 -7.00 4.53 18.88
C GLY A 187 -8.06 3.44 19.03
N SER A 188 -7.87 2.52 20.00
CA SER A 188 -8.76 1.36 20.23
C SER A 188 -9.05 0.56 18.95
N ILE A 189 -8.04 0.40 18.09
CA ILE A 189 -8.20 -0.12 16.73
C ILE A 189 -8.78 -1.53 16.74
N CYS A 190 -9.74 -1.74 15.85
CA CYS A 190 -10.38 -3.01 15.54
C CYS A 190 -10.33 -3.24 14.03
N TRP A 191 -10.73 -4.43 13.55
CA TRP A 191 -10.85 -4.68 12.11
C TRP A 191 -12.29 -4.50 11.65
N GLY A 192 -12.51 -3.58 10.71
CA GLY A 192 -13.68 -3.57 9.84
C GLY A 192 -13.54 -4.60 8.72
N HIS A 193 -14.63 -4.90 8.00
CA HIS A 193 -14.66 -5.87 6.91
C HIS A 193 -15.60 -5.41 5.80
N ALA A 194 -15.15 -5.52 4.55
CA ALA A 194 -15.98 -5.42 3.37
C ALA A 194 -15.71 -6.60 2.42
N TYR A 195 -16.70 -6.96 1.63
CA TYR A 195 -16.58 -7.98 0.60
C TYR A 195 -17.25 -7.55 -0.71
N SER A 196 -16.74 -8.06 -1.83
CA SER A 196 -17.13 -7.66 -3.19
C SER A 196 -16.99 -8.82 -4.18
N LEU A 197 -17.81 -8.84 -5.23
CA LEU A 197 -17.62 -9.75 -6.38
C LEU A 197 -16.61 -9.22 -7.41
N ASP A 198 -16.17 -7.96 -7.27
CA ASP A 198 -15.42 -7.24 -8.29
C ASP A 198 -14.46 -6.15 -7.80
N MET A 199 -14.10 -6.15 -6.51
CA MET A 199 -13.16 -5.18 -5.91
C MET A 199 -13.60 -3.70 -5.95
N ILE A 200 -14.80 -3.39 -6.47
CA ILE A 200 -15.30 -2.03 -6.67
C ILE A 200 -16.61 -1.82 -5.94
N HIS A 201 -17.56 -2.74 -6.08
CA HIS A 201 -18.85 -2.67 -5.40
C HIS A 201 -18.80 -3.53 -4.14
N TRP A 202 -18.71 -2.86 -3.01
CA TRP A 202 -18.53 -3.46 -1.69
C TRP A 202 -19.83 -3.46 -0.89
N THR A 203 -20.05 -4.56 -0.17
CA THR A 203 -20.94 -4.60 0.98
C THR A 203 -20.07 -4.52 2.24
N SER A 204 -20.33 -3.55 3.10
CA SER A 204 -19.57 -3.34 4.35
C SER A 204 -20.26 -4.04 5.51
N ARG A 205 -19.49 -4.58 6.46
CA ARG A 205 -20.04 -5.05 7.74
C ARG A 205 -20.32 -3.83 8.63
N PRO A 206 -21.54 -3.68 9.20
CA PRO A 206 -21.93 -2.47 9.93
C PRO A 206 -21.27 -2.34 11.32
N ARG A 207 -20.49 -3.33 11.74
CA ARG A 207 -19.78 -3.39 13.03
C ARG A 207 -18.40 -4.04 12.80
N PRO A 208 -17.41 -3.75 13.66
CA PRO A 208 -16.12 -4.44 13.59
C PRO A 208 -16.27 -5.95 13.76
N VAL A 209 -15.44 -6.73 13.07
CA VAL A 209 -15.48 -8.20 13.09
C VAL A 209 -14.39 -8.81 13.98
N ILE A 210 -13.27 -8.12 14.20
CA ILE A 210 -12.28 -8.46 15.24
C ILE A 210 -12.12 -7.25 16.16
N VAL A 211 -12.31 -7.44 17.48
CA VAL A 211 -12.28 -6.36 18.49
C VAL A 211 -11.30 -6.65 19.64
N PRO A 212 -10.64 -5.61 20.20
CA PRO A 212 -9.73 -5.73 21.34
C PRO A 212 -10.29 -6.54 22.52
N GLY A 213 -9.43 -7.39 23.09
CA GLY A 213 -9.66 -8.13 24.35
C GLY A 213 -9.65 -9.65 24.23
N GLY A 214 -9.66 -10.21 23.01
CA GLY A 214 -9.68 -11.65 22.76
C GLY A 214 -8.31 -12.33 22.82
N ASN A 215 -7.24 -11.63 22.46
CA ASN A 215 -5.90 -12.19 22.22
C ASN A 215 -4.79 -11.44 23.00
N SER A 216 -5.12 -10.86 24.17
CA SER A 216 -4.29 -9.87 24.90
C SER A 216 -4.10 -8.52 24.16
N ASP A 217 -4.85 -8.31 23.09
CA ASP A 217 -4.91 -7.16 22.18
C ASP A 217 -5.70 -5.96 22.74
N HIS A 218 -5.64 -5.73 24.05
CA HIS A 218 -6.50 -4.77 24.76
C HIS A 218 -6.26 -3.29 24.42
N GLU A 219 -5.11 -2.94 23.83
CA GLU A 219 -4.83 -1.59 23.34
C GLU A 219 -5.18 -1.41 21.86
N GLY A 220 -5.26 -2.50 21.08
CA GLY A 220 -5.58 -2.47 19.65
C GLY A 220 -5.22 -3.74 18.89
N ILE A 221 -5.83 -3.86 17.71
CA ILE A 221 -5.61 -4.90 16.70
C ILE A 221 -5.00 -4.24 15.47
N PHE A 222 -3.70 -4.43 15.26
CA PHE A 222 -2.95 -3.82 14.16
C PHE A 222 -3.03 -4.68 12.88
N THR A 223 -2.26 -4.32 11.86
CA THR A 223 -2.32 -4.94 10.53
C THR A 223 -1.88 -6.40 10.55
N GLY A 224 -2.27 -7.13 9.51
CA GLY A 224 -2.06 -8.56 9.37
C GLY A 224 -2.63 -9.10 8.06
N CYS A 225 -2.60 -10.42 7.92
CA CYS A 225 -3.09 -11.14 6.75
C CYS A 225 -4.22 -12.12 7.10
N VAL A 226 -5.00 -12.51 6.09
CA VAL A 226 -6.04 -13.54 6.20
C VAL A 226 -5.76 -14.63 5.17
N LEU A 227 -5.74 -15.88 5.61
CA LEU A 227 -5.59 -17.06 4.76
C LEU A 227 -6.94 -17.79 4.66
N GLN A 228 -7.31 -18.20 3.45
CA GLN A 228 -8.57 -18.89 3.15
C GLN A 228 -8.49 -20.40 3.47
N ARG A 229 -8.07 -20.72 4.70
CA ARG A 229 -7.92 -22.09 5.21
C ARG A 229 -7.96 -22.16 6.74
N SER A 230 -8.23 -23.35 7.27
CA SER A 230 -8.02 -23.72 8.68
C SER A 230 -6.54 -23.60 9.09
N PRO A 231 -6.22 -23.35 10.38
CA PRO A 231 -4.83 -23.29 10.85
C PRO A 231 -4.16 -24.66 10.98
N LEU A 232 -4.89 -25.77 10.85
CA LEU A 232 -4.40 -27.13 10.98
C LEU A 232 -4.71 -27.97 9.72
N GLY A 233 -3.88 -28.99 9.45
CA GLY A 233 -4.02 -29.89 8.28
C GLY A 233 -3.19 -29.42 7.08
N THR A 234 -3.07 -30.22 6.01
CA THR A 234 -2.35 -29.78 4.79
C THR A 234 -3.03 -28.57 4.14
N ALA A 235 -2.39 -27.91 3.17
CA ALA A 235 -2.99 -26.77 2.49
C ALA A 235 -4.34 -27.12 1.83
N GLU A 236 -4.42 -28.33 1.26
CA GLU A 236 -5.61 -28.88 0.62
C GLU A 236 -6.69 -29.22 1.66
N GLU A 237 -6.36 -30.03 2.68
CA GLU A 237 -7.28 -30.42 3.75
C GLU A 237 -7.85 -29.19 4.48
N ALA A 238 -7.00 -28.20 4.75
CA ALA A 238 -7.35 -26.99 5.48
C ALA A 238 -8.22 -26.03 4.64
N ALA A 239 -8.04 -25.98 3.32
CA ALA A 239 -8.89 -25.20 2.42
C ALA A 239 -10.29 -25.83 2.27
N GLU A 240 -10.38 -27.17 2.27
CA GLU A 240 -11.67 -27.89 2.21
C GLU A 240 -12.59 -27.64 3.42
N THR A 241 -12.03 -27.28 4.59
CA THR A 241 -12.82 -26.90 5.78
C THR A 241 -13.72 -25.68 5.53
N GLY A 242 -13.28 -24.80 4.62
CA GLY A 242 -13.89 -23.52 4.35
C GLY A 242 -13.72 -22.45 5.43
N GLU A 243 -12.90 -22.69 6.46
CA GLU A 243 -12.52 -21.70 7.46
C GLU A 243 -11.56 -20.63 6.90
N MET A 244 -11.52 -19.48 7.55
CA MET A 244 -10.52 -18.43 7.35
C MET A 244 -9.64 -18.32 8.60
N THR A 245 -8.35 -18.05 8.44
CA THR A 245 -7.41 -17.79 9.54
C THR A 245 -6.82 -16.39 9.40
N ALA A 246 -7.05 -15.52 10.38
CA ALA A 246 -6.42 -14.22 10.50
C ALA A 246 -5.13 -14.34 11.32
N ILE A 247 -4.06 -13.73 10.83
CA ILE A 247 -2.75 -13.61 11.48
C ILE A 247 -2.46 -12.12 11.61
N TYR A 248 -2.42 -11.59 12.83
CA TYR A 248 -2.36 -10.15 13.05
C TYR A 248 -1.49 -9.76 14.25
N THR A 249 -1.10 -8.48 14.30
CA THR A 249 -0.40 -7.92 15.46
C THR A 249 -1.40 -7.53 16.55
N ALA A 250 -1.40 -8.28 17.65
CA ALA A 250 -2.11 -7.93 18.89
C ALA A 250 -1.29 -6.95 19.72
N VAL A 251 -1.90 -5.84 20.16
CA VAL A 251 -1.22 -4.81 20.95
C VAL A 251 -1.64 -4.84 22.42
N SER A 252 -0.65 -5.01 23.29
CA SER A 252 -0.80 -5.09 24.75
C SER A 252 -0.27 -3.88 25.52
N GLN A 253 0.40 -2.93 24.86
CA GLN A 253 0.91 -1.73 25.52
C GLN A 253 1.14 -0.59 24.52
N LEU A 254 0.74 0.63 24.88
CA LEU A 254 1.00 1.87 24.15
C LEU A 254 1.73 2.91 25.04
N PRO A 255 2.38 3.94 24.47
CA PRO A 255 2.60 4.15 23.03
C PRO A 255 3.70 3.24 22.47
N ILE A 256 3.56 2.90 21.19
CA ILE A 256 4.61 2.30 20.35
C ILE A 256 4.97 3.35 19.30
N HIS A 257 6.26 3.63 19.13
CA HIS A 257 6.73 4.56 18.11
C HIS A 257 8.23 4.36 17.86
N HIS A 258 8.68 4.48 16.61
CA HIS A 258 10.05 4.18 16.20
C HIS A 258 11.14 5.07 16.86
N THR A 259 10.75 6.17 17.52
CA THR A 259 11.64 7.07 18.28
C THR A 259 11.68 6.80 19.79
N LEU A 260 10.88 5.86 20.30
CA LEU A 260 10.77 5.55 21.72
C LEU A 260 11.53 4.26 22.09
N PRO A 261 11.80 4.01 23.38
CA PRO A 261 12.23 2.70 23.85
C PRO A 261 11.16 1.64 23.58
N TYR A 262 11.57 0.48 23.09
CA TYR A 262 10.65 -0.62 22.81
C TYR A 262 10.27 -1.36 24.09
N ASN A 263 8.98 -1.66 24.27
CA ASN A 263 8.47 -2.42 25.40
C ASN A 263 8.22 -3.87 24.96
N TYR A 264 9.10 -4.80 25.36
CA TYR A 264 8.95 -6.20 24.94
C TYR A 264 7.57 -6.78 25.33
N GLY A 265 6.88 -7.37 24.36
CA GLY A 265 5.51 -7.84 24.50
C GLY A 265 4.43 -6.78 24.29
N SER A 266 4.76 -5.56 23.83
CA SER A 266 3.79 -4.58 23.36
C SER A 266 3.11 -5.03 22.07
N GLU A 267 3.87 -5.57 21.11
CA GLU A 267 3.40 -6.15 19.84
C GLU A 267 3.59 -7.68 19.87
N LYS A 268 2.56 -8.44 19.51
CA LYS A 268 2.52 -9.91 19.51
C LYS A 268 1.89 -10.42 18.23
N VAL A 269 2.28 -11.59 17.72
CA VAL A 269 1.55 -12.26 16.63
C VAL A 269 0.57 -13.26 17.23
N VAL A 270 -0.67 -13.21 16.78
CA VAL A 270 -1.78 -14.04 17.26
C VAL A 270 -2.58 -14.61 16.10
N LEU A 271 -3.37 -15.65 16.40
CA LEU A 271 -4.31 -16.25 15.45
C LEU A 271 -5.76 -16.07 15.90
N SER A 272 -6.64 -15.91 14.93
CA SER A 272 -8.09 -16.06 15.08
C SER A 272 -8.67 -16.79 13.86
N THR A 273 -9.76 -17.52 14.03
CA THR A 273 -10.43 -18.23 12.92
C THR A 273 -11.89 -17.80 12.74
N SER A 274 -12.38 -17.83 11.51
CA SER A 274 -13.79 -17.61 11.15
C SER A 274 -14.30 -18.79 10.32
N SER A 275 -15.56 -19.17 10.53
CA SER A 275 -16.27 -20.22 9.77
C SER A 275 -17.55 -19.70 9.09
N ASP A 276 -17.77 -18.38 9.12
CA ASP A 276 -18.98 -17.69 8.65
C ASP A 276 -18.69 -16.60 7.60
N GLY A 277 -17.57 -16.73 6.88
CA GLY A 277 -17.18 -15.79 5.81
C GLY A 277 -16.51 -14.51 6.33
N GLY A 278 -15.93 -14.54 7.53
CA GLY A 278 -15.24 -13.42 8.16
C GLY A 278 -16.11 -12.53 9.03
N GLU A 279 -17.34 -12.95 9.36
CA GLU A 279 -18.31 -12.18 10.14
C GLU A 279 -18.01 -12.23 11.64
N THR A 280 -17.68 -13.42 12.16
CA THR A 280 -17.23 -13.61 13.54
C THR A 280 -15.89 -14.35 13.60
N TRP A 281 -15.09 -13.99 14.59
CA TRP A 281 -13.73 -14.49 14.75
C TRP A 281 -13.50 -15.06 16.15
N ILE A 282 -12.94 -16.28 16.21
CA ILE A 282 -12.65 -17.02 17.43
C ILE A 282 -11.13 -16.96 17.69
N PRO A 283 -10.67 -16.33 18.79
CA PRO A 283 -9.27 -16.32 19.19
C PRO A 283 -8.70 -17.73 19.35
N GLN A 284 -7.56 -17.99 18.72
CA GLN A 284 -6.78 -19.24 18.85
C GLN A 284 -5.55 -19.05 19.76
N GLY A 285 -5.17 -17.81 20.05
CA GLY A 285 -4.11 -17.46 21.01
C GLY A 285 -2.85 -16.87 20.39
N VAL A 286 -1.83 -16.69 21.24
CA VAL A 286 -0.54 -16.07 20.90
C VAL A 286 0.40 -17.08 20.26
N VAL A 287 0.90 -16.75 19.07
CA VAL A 287 1.94 -17.49 18.33
C VAL A 287 3.32 -17.03 18.78
N LEU A 288 3.55 -15.71 18.76
CA LEU A 288 4.81 -15.08 19.12
C LEU A 288 4.53 -13.96 20.11
N ASN A 289 5.18 -14.01 21.27
CA ASN A 289 4.99 -13.04 22.35
C ASN A 289 5.78 -11.73 22.16
N GLY A 290 6.51 -11.60 21.05
CA GLY A 290 7.32 -10.43 20.73
C GLY A 290 8.45 -10.75 19.73
N PRO A 291 9.34 -9.77 19.45
CA PRO A 291 10.55 -9.95 18.64
C PRO A 291 11.52 -10.95 19.27
N PRO A 292 12.56 -11.41 18.54
CA PRO A 292 13.63 -12.22 19.14
C PRO A 292 14.36 -11.44 20.24
N GLU A 293 14.36 -11.95 21.48
CA GLU A 293 14.84 -11.24 22.70
C GLU A 293 16.31 -10.78 22.67
N HIS A 294 17.11 -11.28 21.73
CA HIS A 294 18.51 -10.89 21.54
C HIS A 294 18.70 -9.67 20.62
N LEU A 295 17.62 -9.09 20.09
CA LEU A 295 17.63 -7.94 19.19
C LEU A 295 17.02 -6.70 19.86
N ASP A 296 17.73 -5.57 19.83
CA ASP A 296 17.20 -4.28 20.28
C ASP A 296 16.38 -3.64 19.14
N VAL A 297 15.10 -4.03 19.05
CA VAL A 297 14.18 -3.51 18.03
C VAL A 297 13.61 -2.14 18.43
N ILE A 298 13.11 -1.39 17.44
CA ILE A 298 12.31 -0.17 17.65
C ILE A 298 10.84 -0.36 17.33
N SER A 299 10.51 -1.34 16.48
CA SER A 299 9.17 -1.89 16.30
C SER A 299 9.23 -3.29 15.69
N TRP A 300 8.10 -4.00 15.73
CA TRP A 300 7.95 -5.36 15.25
C TRP A 300 6.45 -5.70 15.01
N ARG A 301 5.93 -5.43 13.80
CA ARG A 301 4.49 -5.58 13.48
C ARG A 301 4.18 -5.98 12.04
N ASP A 302 2.88 -6.15 11.76
CA ASP A 302 2.26 -6.34 10.44
C ASP A 302 2.68 -7.65 9.74
N PRO A 303 2.33 -8.82 10.30
CA PRO A 303 2.65 -10.12 9.71
C PRO A 303 1.97 -10.32 8.35
N TYR A 304 2.77 -10.40 7.28
CA TYR A 304 2.34 -10.84 5.95
C TYR A 304 2.83 -12.27 5.69
N THR A 305 1.92 -13.18 5.33
CA THR A 305 2.18 -14.62 5.19
C THR A 305 1.87 -15.12 3.79
N ALA A 306 2.83 -15.76 3.12
CA ALA A 306 2.67 -16.41 1.81
C ALA A 306 3.74 -17.49 1.56
N PRO A 307 3.54 -18.39 0.58
CA PRO A 307 4.62 -19.24 0.05
C PRO A 307 5.69 -18.37 -0.65
N TRP A 308 6.96 -18.76 -0.57
CA TRP A 308 8.05 -17.99 -1.22
C TRP A 308 9.11 -18.90 -1.86
N PRO A 309 9.01 -19.18 -3.19
CA PRO A 309 9.95 -20.05 -3.90
C PRO A 309 11.42 -19.58 -3.82
N LEU A 310 11.69 -18.27 -3.85
CA LEU A 310 13.03 -17.72 -3.65
C LEU A 310 13.62 -18.12 -2.29
N LEU A 311 12.83 -18.02 -1.22
CA LEU A 311 13.31 -18.33 0.13
C LEU A 311 13.47 -19.84 0.36
N ASP A 312 12.65 -20.67 -0.30
CA ASP A 312 12.88 -22.12 -0.37
C ASP A 312 14.22 -22.47 -1.03
N SER A 313 14.54 -21.81 -2.15
CA SER A 313 15.82 -21.98 -2.86
C SER A 313 17.01 -21.55 -1.98
N LEU A 314 16.96 -20.33 -1.41
CA LEU A 314 18.03 -19.80 -0.54
C LEU A 314 18.28 -20.66 0.71
N LEU A 315 17.24 -21.31 1.25
CA LEU A 315 17.34 -22.20 2.41
C LEU A 315 17.65 -23.67 2.03
N GLY A 316 17.80 -23.99 0.74
CA GLY A 316 18.06 -25.36 0.28
C GLY A 316 16.90 -26.33 0.49
N ARG A 317 15.66 -25.84 0.40
CA ARG A 317 14.40 -26.57 0.65
C ARG A 317 13.69 -27.02 -0.63
N GLU A 318 14.41 -27.11 -1.75
CA GLU A 318 13.88 -27.50 -3.05
C GLU A 318 13.01 -28.78 -2.96
N GLY A 319 11.78 -28.69 -3.46
CA GLY A 319 10.81 -29.79 -3.45
C GLY A 319 9.98 -29.95 -2.17
N ASN A 320 10.18 -29.11 -1.14
CA ASN A 320 9.34 -29.04 0.05
C ASN A 320 8.93 -27.58 0.33
N PRO A 321 7.88 -27.07 -0.36
CA PRO A 321 7.55 -25.65 -0.36
C PRO A 321 7.19 -25.14 1.04
N GLY A 322 7.87 -24.08 1.46
CA GLY A 322 7.67 -23.45 2.75
C GLY A 322 6.55 -22.42 2.76
N LEU A 323 5.92 -22.26 3.91
CA LEU A 323 5.12 -21.08 4.22
C LEU A 323 5.99 -20.11 5.04
N TYR A 324 5.99 -18.84 4.66
CA TYR A 324 6.85 -17.82 5.28
C TYR A 324 6.02 -16.61 5.72
N ALA A 325 6.50 -15.95 6.77
CA ALA A 325 6.01 -14.64 7.16
C ALA A 325 7.14 -13.64 7.28
N LEU A 326 6.84 -12.40 6.85
CA LEU A 326 7.61 -11.22 7.20
C LEU A 326 6.85 -10.43 8.26
N ILE A 327 7.60 -9.91 9.22
CA ILE A 327 7.15 -8.92 10.20
C ILE A 327 8.04 -7.70 9.99
N ALA A 328 7.44 -6.54 9.80
CA ALA A 328 8.14 -5.30 9.51
C ALA A 328 8.66 -4.63 10.80
N GLY A 329 9.74 -3.86 10.68
CA GLY A 329 10.19 -3.00 11.77
C GLY A 329 11.61 -2.45 11.56
N GLY A 330 12.40 -2.49 12.62
CA GLY A 330 13.76 -1.94 12.61
C GLY A 330 14.58 -2.30 13.85
N ILE A 331 15.90 -2.25 13.71
CA ILE A 331 16.88 -2.42 14.80
C ILE A 331 17.42 -1.04 15.19
N ARG A 332 17.45 -0.76 16.50
CA ARG A 332 17.84 0.54 17.07
C ARG A 332 19.20 0.99 16.55
N ASP A 333 19.24 2.25 16.11
CA ASP A 333 20.42 2.94 15.59
C ASP A 333 21.19 2.21 14.48
N THR A 334 20.58 1.18 13.87
CA THR A 334 21.24 0.25 12.94
C THR A 334 20.60 0.25 11.56
N THR A 335 19.35 -0.20 11.42
CA THR A 335 18.67 -0.28 10.11
C THR A 335 17.17 -0.53 10.29
N PRO A 336 16.29 0.03 9.43
CA PRO A 336 14.99 -0.59 9.20
C PRO A 336 15.17 -1.99 8.60
N THR A 337 14.24 -2.91 8.84
CA THR A 337 14.37 -4.29 8.35
C THR A 337 13.04 -5.06 8.35
N ILE A 338 13.09 -6.29 7.85
CA ILE A 338 12.04 -7.30 7.94
C ILE A 338 12.60 -8.53 8.68
N PHE A 339 11.83 -9.00 9.65
CA PHE A 339 12.10 -10.21 10.44
C PHE A 339 11.38 -11.39 9.79
N ALA A 340 12.13 -12.37 9.29
CA ALA A 340 11.58 -13.50 8.57
C ALA A 340 11.42 -14.74 9.44
N TYR A 341 10.31 -15.44 9.24
CA TYR A 341 9.94 -16.66 9.92
C TYR A 341 9.50 -17.71 8.91
N SER A 342 9.85 -18.98 9.13
CA SER A 342 9.19 -20.11 8.46
C SER A 342 8.10 -20.66 9.37
N ILE A 343 6.92 -20.88 8.79
CA ILE A 343 5.74 -21.43 9.44
C ILE A 343 5.61 -22.90 9.04
N ASN A 344 5.16 -23.77 9.96
CA ASN A 344 4.77 -25.12 9.60
C ASN A 344 3.50 -25.08 8.71
N PRO A 345 3.54 -25.53 7.44
CA PRO A 345 2.38 -25.47 6.55
C PRO A 345 1.20 -26.35 6.98
N THR A 346 1.38 -27.23 7.99
CA THR A 346 0.33 -28.06 8.59
C THR A 346 -0.16 -27.61 9.97
N ASP A 347 0.49 -26.62 10.57
CA ASP A 347 0.11 -26.01 11.86
C ASP A 347 0.60 -24.57 11.91
N LEU A 348 -0.31 -23.63 11.60
CA LEU A 348 -0.01 -22.20 11.51
C LEU A 348 0.38 -21.57 12.86
N SER A 349 0.30 -22.29 13.98
CA SER A 349 0.80 -21.84 15.28
C SER A 349 2.31 -22.05 15.47
N GLN A 350 2.97 -22.84 14.61
CA GLN A 350 4.38 -23.23 14.80
C GLN A 350 5.31 -22.44 13.89
N TRP A 351 5.98 -21.43 14.46
CA TRP A 351 6.85 -20.49 13.76
C TRP A 351 8.30 -20.67 14.20
N THR A 352 9.24 -20.62 13.24
CA THR A 352 10.69 -20.65 13.48
C THR A 352 11.32 -19.40 12.89
N TYR A 353 12.02 -18.62 13.71
CA TYR A 353 12.75 -17.44 13.26
C TYR A 353 13.93 -17.83 12.34
N ILE A 354 14.03 -17.15 11.20
CA ILE A 354 15.10 -17.36 10.21
C ILE A 354 16.22 -16.33 10.42
N GLY A 355 15.85 -15.05 10.58
CA GLY A 355 16.77 -13.92 10.64
C GLY A 355 16.11 -12.63 10.14
N THR A 356 16.87 -11.54 10.17
CA THR A 356 16.53 -10.35 9.39
C THR A 356 16.92 -10.56 7.92
N LEU A 357 16.20 -9.96 6.97
CA LEU A 357 16.53 -10.12 5.53
C LEU A 357 17.15 -8.87 4.87
N ALA A 358 17.08 -7.70 5.52
CA ALA A 358 17.62 -6.45 4.99
C ALA A 358 18.50 -5.73 6.02
N ASP A 359 19.55 -5.09 5.54
CA ASP A 359 20.40 -4.17 6.27
C ASP A 359 20.87 -3.08 5.29
N VAL A 360 20.25 -1.90 5.38
CA VAL A 360 20.46 -0.77 4.45
C VAL A 360 21.07 0.45 5.15
N GLY A 361 21.06 0.47 6.48
CA GLY A 361 21.37 1.64 7.31
C GLY A 361 20.17 2.59 7.48
N PRO A 362 20.18 3.45 8.51
CA PRO A 362 19.06 4.33 8.80
C PRO A 362 19.02 5.49 7.79
N ASN A 363 17.83 5.79 7.27
CA ASN A 363 17.59 6.81 6.25
C ASN A 363 18.47 6.69 4.99
N HIS A 364 18.74 5.45 4.57
CA HIS A 364 19.43 5.19 3.31
C HIS A 364 18.65 5.78 2.14
N LYS A 365 19.28 6.65 1.34
CA LYS A 365 18.70 7.23 0.12
C LYS A 365 19.07 6.34 -1.08
N ALA A 366 18.17 5.44 -1.47
CA ALA A 366 18.41 4.42 -2.49
C ALA A 366 18.47 5.00 -3.92
N ALA A 367 19.35 4.44 -4.75
CA ALA A 367 19.44 4.76 -6.17
C ALA A 367 18.28 4.16 -6.99
N PRO A 368 17.92 4.74 -8.16
CA PRO A 368 18.51 5.94 -8.76
C PRO A 368 17.89 7.26 -8.27
N TYR A 369 16.69 7.23 -7.68
CA TYR A 369 15.89 8.43 -7.39
C TYR A 369 16.17 9.09 -6.03
N GLY A 370 16.99 8.49 -5.18
CA GLY A 370 17.25 8.98 -3.81
C GLY A 370 16.12 8.67 -2.82
N VAL A 371 15.36 7.59 -3.04
CA VAL A 371 14.23 7.18 -2.18
C VAL A 371 14.73 6.92 -0.76
N ASP A 372 14.19 7.63 0.23
CA ASP A 372 14.52 7.43 1.64
C ASP A 372 13.89 6.13 2.15
N LEU A 373 14.70 5.16 2.57
CA LEU A 373 14.23 3.91 3.15
C LEU A 373 13.81 4.03 4.62
N GLY A 374 13.76 5.25 5.19
CA GLY A 374 13.24 5.52 6.53
C GLY A 374 14.14 5.02 7.66
N LYS A 375 13.60 5.09 8.88
CA LYS A 375 14.21 4.50 10.08
C LYS A 375 13.55 3.19 10.49
N ASN A 376 12.30 2.99 10.11
CA ASN A 376 11.52 1.81 10.40
C ASN A 376 10.64 1.46 9.20
N TRP A 377 10.32 0.17 9.04
CA TRP A 377 9.40 -0.32 8.01
C TRP A 377 8.12 -0.86 8.65
N GLU A 378 7.02 -0.69 7.94
CA GLU A 378 5.66 -1.14 8.27
C GLU A 378 5.07 -1.91 7.07
N VAL A 379 4.03 -2.71 7.32
CA VAL A 379 3.20 -3.41 6.31
C VAL A 379 4.04 -3.96 5.15
N ALA A 380 5.01 -4.83 5.47
CA ALA A 380 5.92 -5.39 4.47
C ALA A 380 5.28 -6.60 3.77
N ASN A 381 5.40 -6.69 2.45
CA ASN A 381 5.02 -7.87 1.67
C ASN A 381 6.19 -8.33 0.80
N PHE A 382 6.10 -9.56 0.33
CA PHE A 382 6.96 -10.13 -0.72
C PHE A 382 6.10 -10.80 -1.79
N PHE A 383 6.57 -10.74 -3.04
CA PHE A 383 5.94 -11.40 -4.17
C PHE A 383 6.87 -11.44 -5.38
N ALA A 384 6.65 -12.44 -6.24
CA ALA A 384 7.16 -12.45 -7.60
C ALA A 384 6.12 -11.87 -8.58
N ILE A 385 6.60 -11.32 -9.69
CA ILE A 385 5.81 -10.96 -10.88
C ILE A 385 6.43 -11.67 -12.09
N PRO A 386 5.66 -12.46 -12.86
CA PRO A 386 6.13 -13.07 -14.09
C PRO A 386 6.55 -12.02 -15.13
N ASP A 387 7.75 -12.19 -15.70
CA ASP A 387 8.22 -11.39 -16.85
C ASP A 387 7.83 -12.11 -18.16
N PRO A 388 6.96 -11.54 -19.01
CA PRO A 388 6.53 -12.17 -20.27
C PRO A 388 7.64 -12.27 -21.33
N HIS A 389 8.82 -11.69 -21.07
CA HIS A 389 9.99 -11.69 -21.95
C HIS A 389 11.16 -12.52 -21.41
N SER A 390 11.03 -13.08 -20.20
CA SER A 390 12.03 -13.92 -19.54
C SER A 390 11.44 -15.26 -19.10
N SER A 391 12.29 -16.22 -18.75
CA SER A 391 11.89 -17.45 -18.04
C SER A 391 12.09 -17.35 -16.53
N ALA A 392 12.50 -16.18 -16.03
CA ALA A 392 12.70 -15.89 -14.62
C ALA A 392 11.69 -14.82 -14.18
N GLU A 393 11.10 -15.01 -13.01
CA GLU A 393 10.22 -14.01 -12.40
C GLU A 393 11.04 -12.89 -11.78
N ALA A 394 10.47 -11.68 -11.74
CA ALA A 394 11.05 -10.57 -11.00
C ALA A 394 10.55 -10.59 -9.55
N GLU A 395 11.46 -10.71 -8.59
CA GLU A 395 11.17 -10.78 -7.16
C GLU A 395 11.15 -9.36 -6.55
N TYR A 396 10.11 -9.09 -5.76
CA TYR A 396 9.86 -7.78 -5.17
C TYR A 396 9.59 -7.87 -3.66
N LEU A 397 10.05 -6.86 -2.94
CA LEU A 397 9.50 -6.45 -1.65
C LEU A 397 8.62 -5.21 -1.87
N LEU A 398 7.48 -5.16 -1.20
CA LEU A 398 6.71 -3.94 -0.95
C LEU A 398 6.87 -3.60 0.53
N ILE A 399 7.27 -2.38 0.84
CA ILE A 399 7.46 -1.91 2.22
C ILE A 399 6.84 -0.52 2.36
N ASN A 400 6.44 -0.18 3.58
CA ASN A 400 5.97 1.16 3.90
C ASN A 400 6.97 1.77 4.88
N VAL A 401 7.62 2.88 4.50
CA VAL A 401 8.74 3.46 5.26
C VAL A 401 8.25 4.57 6.17
N GLU A 402 8.74 4.65 7.40
CA GLU A 402 8.47 5.77 8.33
C GLU A 402 9.76 6.41 8.86
N GLY A 403 9.66 7.66 9.29
CA GLY A 403 10.79 8.40 9.85
C GLY A 403 11.81 8.87 8.79
N CYS A 404 11.34 9.15 7.57
CA CYS A 404 12.13 9.73 6.49
C CYS A 404 12.65 11.14 6.84
N THR A 405 13.68 11.59 6.11
CA THR A 405 14.35 12.87 6.30
C THR A 405 14.01 13.89 5.23
N GLU A 406 13.69 15.11 5.69
CA GLU A 406 13.47 16.30 4.85
C GLU A 406 14.70 16.63 3.97
N PRO A 407 14.51 17.13 2.74
CA PRO A 407 13.22 17.38 2.08
C PRO A 407 12.56 16.07 1.59
N GLY A 408 11.27 15.91 1.84
CA GLY A 408 10.48 14.79 1.32
C GLY A 408 9.32 14.39 2.24
N PRO A 409 8.47 13.43 1.85
CA PRO A 409 7.39 12.95 2.71
C PRO A 409 7.97 12.20 3.92
N ALA A 410 7.37 12.40 5.10
CA ALA A 410 7.81 11.74 6.34
C ALA A 410 7.64 10.20 6.34
N ARG A 411 6.79 9.70 5.43
CA ARG A 411 6.48 8.29 5.20
C ARG A 411 6.12 8.05 3.73
N ALA A 412 6.39 6.87 3.18
CA ALA A 412 6.04 6.54 1.80
C ALA A 412 5.86 5.02 1.56
N PRO A 413 5.06 4.60 0.56
CA PRO A 413 5.01 3.23 0.09
C PRO A 413 6.11 3.01 -0.98
N VAL A 414 6.96 2.00 -0.79
CA VAL A 414 8.18 1.77 -1.58
C VAL A 414 8.19 0.34 -2.10
N TYR A 415 8.50 0.15 -3.38
CA TYR A 415 8.82 -1.15 -3.93
C TYR A 415 10.34 -1.30 -4.11
N ILE A 416 10.83 -2.52 -3.86
CA ILE A 416 12.21 -2.91 -4.07
C ILE A 416 12.22 -4.14 -4.98
N LYS A 417 12.74 -4.01 -6.20
CA LYS A 417 13.09 -5.15 -7.06
C LYS A 417 14.43 -5.72 -6.57
N LEU A 418 14.48 -7.01 -6.32
CA LEU A 418 15.69 -7.67 -5.81
C LEU A 418 16.71 -7.92 -6.91
N ASP A 419 17.99 -7.71 -6.60
CA ASP A 419 19.11 -8.26 -7.38
C ASP A 419 19.33 -9.71 -6.91
N LEU A 420 18.92 -10.68 -7.74
CA LEU A 420 19.02 -12.10 -7.43
C LEU A 420 20.44 -12.68 -7.60
N GLU A 421 21.34 -11.99 -8.31
CA GLU A 421 22.75 -12.41 -8.41
C GLU A 421 23.52 -11.98 -7.17
N ALA A 422 23.22 -10.79 -6.64
CA ALA A 422 23.80 -10.25 -5.41
C ALA A 422 23.12 -10.79 -4.12
N THR A 423 21.85 -11.20 -4.19
CA THR A 423 21.13 -11.84 -3.08
C THR A 423 21.64 -13.26 -2.86
N GLN A 424 22.42 -13.45 -1.80
CA GLN A 424 23.04 -14.74 -1.47
C GLN A 424 22.95 -15.03 0.04
N MET A 425 23.05 -16.32 0.38
CA MET A 425 23.32 -16.77 1.75
C MET A 425 24.70 -16.27 2.19
N GLN A 426 24.75 -15.24 3.03
CA GLN A 426 25.99 -14.78 3.65
C GLN A 426 26.29 -15.70 4.85
N GLN A 427 27.38 -16.46 4.81
CA GLN A 427 27.83 -17.19 6.00
C GLN A 427 28.89 -16.35 6.74
N PRO A 428 28.75 -16.13 8.06
CA PRO A 428 27.77 -16.73 8.98
C PRO A 428 26.45 -15.95 9.16
N ASP A 429 26.29 -14.78 8.53
CA ASP A 429 25.33 -13.73 8.92
C ASP A 429 23.87 -13.89 8.42
N GLY A 430 23.57 -14.97 7.69
CA GLY A 430 22.21 -15.32 7.23
C GLY A 430 21.87 -14.82 5.82
N ILE A 431 20.58 -14.64 5.53
CA ILE A 431 20.12 -14.12 4.23
C ILE A 431 20.18 -12.59 4.24
N ARG A 432 20.69 -12.03 3.14
CA ARG A 432 20.68 -10.59 2.88
C ARG A 432 20.19 -10.32 1.46
N LEU A 433 18.92 -9.92 1.36
CA LEU A 433 18.30 -9.50 0.11
C LEU A 433 18.94 -8.19 -0.34
N GLN A 434 19.40 -8.13 -1.58
CA GLN A 434 20.06 -6.95 -2.14
C GLN A 434 19.07 -6.14 -2.99
N PRO A 435 18.85 -4.84 -2.70
CA PRO A 435 18.08 -3.97 -3.56
C PRO A 435 18.77 -3.82 -4.92
N GLY A 436 18.13 -4.30 -5.99
CA GLY A 436 18.57 -4.08 -7.37
C GLY A 436 18.02 -2.78 -7.96
N HIS A 437 16.76 -2.47 -7.62
CA HIS A 437 16.11 -1.22 -8.01
C HIS A 437 15.05 -0.80 -6.99
N VAL A 438 14.92 0.50 -6.70
CA VAL A 438 14.00 1.03 -5.69
C VAL A 438 13.19 2.20 -6.25
N GLY A 439 11.87 2.14 -6.07
CA GLY A 439 10.93 3.18 -6.50
C GLY A 439 9.78 3.40 -5.52
N LEU A 440 9.09 4.52 -5.64
CA LEU A 440 7.86 4.77 -4.90
C LEU A 440 6.69 4.04 -5.57
N LEU A 441 5.77 3.49 -4.79
CA LEU A 441 4.51 2.94 -5.28
C LEU A 441 3.48 4.05 -5.55
N ASP A 442 3.58 5.15 -4.81
CA ASP A 442 2.74 6.35 -4.93
C ASP A 442 3.54 7.59 -4.55
N HIS A 443 3.33 8.69 -5.27
CA HIS A 443 4.04 9.95 -5.09
C HIS A 443 3.32 11.00 -4.21
N GLY A 444 2.21 10.65 -3.57
CA GLY A 444 1.45 11.53 -2.70
C GLY A 444 1.16 10.94 -1.31
N CYS A 445 -0.08 11.05 -0.83
CA CYS A 445 -0.47 10.71 0.55
C CYS A 445 -1.06 9.29 0.73
N LEU A 446 -0.75 8.35 -0.17
CA LEU A 446 -1.03 6.93 0.03
C LEU A 446 0.05 6.30 0.94
N TYR A 447 -0.36 5.44 1.86
CA TYR A 447 0.51 4.70 2.76
C TYR A 447 -0.08 3.32 3.10
N ALA A 448 0.61 2.53 3.94
CA ALA A 448 0.19 1.18 4.36
C ALA A 448 -0.25 0.28 3.19
N ALA A 449 0.48 0.36 2.07
CA ALA A 449 0.19 -0.40 0.87
C ALA A 449 0.33 -1.90 1.16
N SER A 450 -0.74 -2.66 0.89
CA SER A 450 -0.86 -4.10 1.15
C SER A 450 -1.40 -4.80 -0.10
N SER A 451 -0.76 -5.89 -0.48
CA SER A 451 -0.95 -6.59 -1.75
C SER A 451 -1.35 -8.05 -1.55
N PHE A 452 -2.01 -8.62 -2.55
CA PHE A 452 -2.33 -10.04 -2.58
C PHE A 452 -2.29 -10.60 -4.01
N HIS A 453 -2.26 -11.92 -4.11
CA HIS A 453 -2.35 -12.60 -5.40
C HIS A 453 -3.81 -12.86 -5.76
N ASP A 454 -4.26 -12.30 -6.88
CA ASP A 454 -5.59 -12.52 -7.42
C ASP A 454 -5.60 -13.81 -8.26
N GLU A 455 -5.72 -14.96 -7.59
CA GLU A 455 -5.71 -16.30 -8.21
C GLU A 455 -6.74 -16.47 -9.33
N LYS A 456 -7.82 -15.67 -9.34
CA LYS A 456 -8.87 -15.70 -10.36
C LYS A 456 -8.37 -15.22 -11.73
N HIS A 457 -7.42 -14.28 -11.74
CA HIS A 457 -6.90 -13.65 -12.95
C HIS A 457 -5.36 -13.72 -13.07
N ASP A 458 -4.70 -14.44 -12.17
CA ASP A 458 -3.24 -14.67 -12.14
C ASP A 458 -2.42 -13.36 -12.19
N ARG A 459 -2.73 -12.44 -11.27
CA ARG A 459 -2.09 -11.11 -11.19
C ARG A 459 -1.83 -10.68 -9.74
N ARG A 460 -1.11 -9.57 -9.58
CA ARG A 460 -0.79 -8.97 -8.27
C ARG A 460 -1.60 -7.68 -8.11
N ILE A 461 -2.48 -7.65 -7.12
CA ILE A 461 -3.29 -6.47 -6.78
C ILE A 461 -2.78 -5.85 -5.49
N VAL A 462 -2.82 -4.51 -5.40
CA VAL A 462 -2.47 -3.72 -4.22
C VAL A 462 -3.54 -2.67 -3.93
N TRP A 463 -3.76 -2.42 -2.64
CA TRP A 463 -4.48 -1.28 -2.10
C TRP A 463 -3.59 -0.54 -1.11
N GLY A 464 -3.84 0.75 -0.90
CA GLY A 464 -3.25 1.50 0.20
C GLY A 464 -4.28 2.36 0.93
N TRP A 465 -3.92 2.80 2.13
CA TRP A 465 -4.64 3.83 2.86
C TRP A 465 -4.26 5.20 2.30
N ILE A 466 -5.22 5.96 1.77
CA ILE A 466 -5.03 7.37 1.43
C ILE A 466 -5.41 8.19 2.67
N THR A 467 -4.45 8.96 3.17
CA THR A 467 -4.63 9.73 4.41
C THR A 467 -5.34 11.04 4.15
N GLU A 468 -5.91 11.65 5.19
CA GLU A 468 -6.11 13.09 5.16
C GLU A 468 -4.74 13.80 5.05
N ASP A 469 -4.70 14.92 4.34
CA ASP A 469 -3.46 15.66 4.03
C ASP A 469 -3.47 17.03 4.74
N ASP A 470 -2.79 17.09 5.90
CA ASP A 470 -2.74 18.16 6.91
C ASP A 470 -4.08 18.80 7.35
N LEU A 471 -5.20 18.11 7.14
CA LEU A 471 -6.47 18.47 7.78
C LEU A 471 -6.35 18.20 9.30
N PRO A 472 -6.70 19.16 10.20
CA PRO A 472 -6.53 18.97 11.63
C PRO A 472 -7.30 17.80 12.22
N GLU A 473 -6.68 17.10 13.18
CA GLU A 473 -7.26 15.92 13.83
C GLU A 473 -8.55 16.23 14.62
N ASP A 474 -8.68 17.43 15.16
CA ASP A 474 -9.92 17.92 15.77
C ASP A 474 -11.03 18.18 14.73
N TYR A 475 -10.65 18.48 13.48
CA TYR A 475 -11.60 18.57 12.38
C TYR A 475 -12.09 17.19 11.89
N TYR A 476 -11.31 16.13 12.02
CA TYR A 476 -11.77 14.77 11.69
C TYR A 476 -13.04 14.42 12.46
N ASN A 477 -13.05 14.70 13.77
CA ASN A 477 -14.24 14.48 14.62
C ASN A 477 -15.41 15.42 14.27
N THR A 478 -15.13 16.56 13.64
CA THR A 478 -16.15 17.51 13.16
C THR A 478 -16.83 17.02 11.88
N GLN A 479 -16.08 16.44 10.94
CA GLN A 479 -16.65 15.77 9.76
C GLN A 479 -17.14 14.35 10.04
N GLY A 480 -16.72 13.72 11.15
CA GLY A 480 -17.20 12.40 11.58
C GLY A 480 -16.58 11.20 10.85
N TRP A 481 -15.49 11.41 10.10
CA TRP A 481 -14.69 10.35 9.49
C TRP A 481 -13.26 10.83 9.15
N ALA A 482 -12.34 9.90 8.90
CA ALA A 482 -11.02 10.19 8.34
C ALA A 482 -10.43 8.98 7.61
N GLY A 483 -9.77 9.23 6.48
CA GLY A 483 -9.08 8.22 5.67
C GLY A 483 -10.00 7.45 4.72
N LEU A 484 -9.39 6.81 3.71
CA LEU A 484 -10.04 5.90 2.77
C LEU A 484 -9.07 4.84 2.24
N ILE A 485 -9.58 3.81 1.57
CA ILE A 485 -8.77 2.89 0.77
C ILE A 485 -8.73 3.40 -0.68
N SER A 486 -7.56 3.29 -1.32
CA SER A 486 -7.36 3.61 -2.74
C SER A 486 -8.23 2.75 -3.67
N LEU A 487 -8.30 3.13 -4.94
CA LEU A 487 -8.70 2.21 -6.01
C LEU A 487 -7.79 0.95 -6.00
N PRO A 488 -8.30 -0.23 -6.38
CA PRO A 488 -7.47 -1.41 -6.61
C PRO A 488 -6.50 -1.16 -7.76
N ARG A 489 -5.21 -1.45 -7.54
CA ARG A 489 -4.16 -1.28 -8.55
C ARG A 489 -3.55 -2.62 -8.92
N GLU A 490 -3.31 -2.84 -10.20
CA GLU A 490 -2.55 -3.97 -10.71
C GLU A 490 -1.07 -3.61 -10.79
N MET A 491 -0.21 -4.45 -10.20
CA MET A 491 1.25 -4.37 -10.31
C MET A 491 1.74 -5.41 -11.31
N PHE A 492 2.54 -4.99 -12.31
CA PHE A 492 2.94 -5.85 -13.43
C PHE A 492 4.31 -5.48 -14.00
N HIS A 493 4.88 -6.35 -14.84
CA HIS A 493 6.12 -6.04 -15.56
C HIS A 493 5.83 -5.06 -16.71
N HIS A 494 6.28 -3.81 -16.61
CA HIS A 494 6.01 -2.80 -17.64
C HIS A 494 6.69 -3.16 -18.98
N PRO A 495 5.97 -3.14 -20.13
CA PRO A 495 6.49 -3.67 -21.39
C PRO A 495 7.66 -2.88 -22.01
N THR A 496 7.89 -1.63 -21.57
CA THR A 496 8.95 -0.76 -22.11
C THR A 496 9.76 -0.03 -21.03
N SER A 497 9.70 -0.46 -19.77
CA SER A 497 10.42 0.18 -18.65
C SER A 497 11.02 -0.87 -17.73
N SER A 498 12.09 -0.50 -17.01
CA SER A 498 12.66 -1.29 -15.91
C SER A 498 11.90 -1.13 -14.58
N GLU A 499 11.12 -0.05 -14.46
CA GLU A 499 10.26 0.23 -13.31
C GLU A 499 9.15 -0.81 -13.15
N LEU A 500 8.58 -0.87 -11.94
CA LEU A 500 7.35 -1.61 -11.72
C LEU A 500 6.19 -0.92 -12.46
N GLY A 501 5.47 -1.66 -13.30
CA GLY A 501 4.25 -1.16 -13.91
C GLY A 501 3.13 -1.12 -12.88
N ILE A 502 2.38 -0.02 -12.84
CA ILE A 502 1.24 0.16 -11.94
C ILE A 502 0.10 0.90 -12.65
N ARG A 503 -1.10 0.33 -12.58
CA ARG A 503 -2.31 0.91 -13.19
C ARG A 503 -3.57 0.61 -12.35
N PRO A 504 -4.66 1.35 -12.52
CA PRO A 504 -5.96 0.95 -11.99
C PRO A 504 -6.33 -0.45 -12.51
N ALA A 505 -6.81 -1.34 -11.64
CA ALA A 505 -7.28 -2.66 -12.05
C ALA A 505 -8.43 -2.54 -13.05
N GLU A 506 -8.58 -3.51 -13.96
CA GLU A 506 -9.61 -3.50 -15.02
C GLU A 506 -11.03 -3.28 -14.45
N GLU A 507 -11.31 -3.84 -13.27
CA GLU A 507 -12.59 -3.69 -12.61
C GLU A 507 -12.99 -2.23 -12.33
N VAL A 508 -12.03 -1.30 -12.18
CA VAL A 508 -12.28 0.14 -11.98
C VAL A 508 -13.15 0.72 -13.10
N PHE A 509 -13.12 0.17 -14.32
CA PHE A 509 -14.03 0.55 -15.41
C PHE A 509 -15.51 0.43 -15.04
N LYS A 510 -15.87 -0.37 -14.04
CA LYS A 510 -17.25 -0.53 -13.57
C LYS A 510 -17.80 0.71 -12.87
N LEU A 511 -16.95 1.56 -12.32
CA LEU A 511 -17.35 2.88 -11.79
C LEU A 511 -17.97 3.78 -12.87
N ARG A 512 -17.75 3.50 -14.16
CA ARG A 512 -18.41 4.20 -15.28
C ARG A 512 -19.90 3.85 -15.42
N GLN A 513 -20.43 2.90 -14.66
CA GLN A 513 -21.82 2.50 -14.72
C GLN A 513 -22.74 3.67 -14.33
N GLY A 514 -23.63 4.07 -15.24
CA GLY A 514 -24.52 5.21 -15.03
C GLY A 514 -23.88 6.59 -15.24
N ALA A 515 -22.55 6.67 -15.35
CA ALA A 515 -21.83 7.91 -15.58
C ALA A 515 -22.12 8.50 -16.97
N GLN A 516 -22.16 9.82 -17.07
CA GLN A 516 -22.26 10.53 -18.35
C GLN A 516 -20.90 10.48 -19.06
N HIS A 517 -20.81 9.71 -20.13
CA HIS A 517 -19.64 9.72 -21.02
C HIS A 517 -19.67 10.97 -21.92
N ILE A 518 -18.57 11.71 -21.92
CA ILE A 518 -18.31 12.90 -22.73
C ILE A 518 -17.00 12.65 -23.47
N ALA A 519 -17.06 12.62 -24.81
CA ALA A 519 -15.88 12.53 -25.67
C ALA A 519 -15.74 13.84 -26.44
N LEU A 520 -14.54 14.45 -26.43
CA LEU A 520 -14.27 15.75 -27.04
C LEU A 520 -12.82 15.88 -27.52
N SER A 521 -12.57 16.79 -28.45
CA SER A 521 -11.24 17.31 -28.76
C SER A 521 -11.08 18.72 -28.17
N THR A 522 -9.86 19.16 -27.87
CA THR A 522 -9.64 20.56 -27.47
C THR A 522 -9.94 21.57 -28.59
N GLN A 523 -10.05 21.11 -29.85
CA GLN A 523 -10.55 21.93 -30.96
C GLN A 523 -12.04 22.26 -30.84
N ASP A 524 -12.78 21.52 -30.01
CA ASP A 524 -14.21 21.76 -29.73
C ASP A 524 -14.42 22.74 -28.55
N LEU A 525 -13.33 23.18 -27.89
CA LEU A 525 -13.37 24.05 -26.71
C LEU A 525 -12.83 25.45 -27.03
N GLU A 526 -13.54 26.48 -26.57
CA GLU A 526 -13.07 27.87 -26.63
C GLU A 526 -12.20 28.17 -25.40
N PRO A 527 -10.91 28.55 -25.55
CA PRO A 527 -10.06 28.86 -24.41
C PRO A 527 -10.44 30.22 -23.79
N THR A 528 -10.85 30.24 -22.52
CA THR A 528 -11.46 31.43 -21.90
C THR A 528 -10.50 32.28 -21.09
N THR A 529 -9.58 31.64 -20.35
CA THR A 529 -8.80 32.30 -19.28
C THR A 529 -7.37 31.83 -19.28
N LEU A 530 -6.40 32.75 -19.26
CA LEU A 530 -4.99 32.41 -19.10
C LEU A 530 -4.67 32.11 -17.61
N ILE A 531 -3.90 31.06 -17.39
CA ILE A 531 -3.37 30.63 -16.10
C ILE A 531 -1.84 30.64 -16.18
N GLU A 532 -1.21 31.36 -15.28
CA GLU A 532 0.24 31.31 -15.04
C GLU A 532 0.57 30.02 -14.27
N LEU A 533 1.62 29.32 -14.71
CA LEU A 533 2.12 28.09 -14.08
C LEU A 533 3.29 28.38 -13.16
N ILE A 534 3.42 27.60 -12.09
CA ILE A 534 4.56 27.66 -11.16
C ILE A 534 5.90 27.27 -11.81
N GLU A 535 5.86 26.46 -12.87
CA GLU A 535 7.00 26.13 -13.73
C GLU A 535 6.52 25.81 -15.15
N ALA A 536 7.44 25.81 -16.13
CA ALA A 536 7.09 25.62 -17.52
C ALA A 536 6.51 24.22 -17.79
N ALA A 537 5.37 24.16 -18.47
CA ALA A 537 4.81 22.93 -19.00
C ALA A 537 5.62 22.41 -20.20
N MET A 538 5.52 21.11 -20.47
CA MET A 538 6.02 20.45 -21.68
C MET A 538 5.63 21.29 -22.92
N GLY A 539 6.63 21.63 -23.74
CA GLY A 539 6.49 22.63 -24.81
C GLY A 539 7.01 24.03 -24.45
N GLY A 540 7.48 24.23 -23.21
CA GLY A 540 8.11 25.47 -22.73
C GLY A 540 7.13 26.60 -22.41
N ALA A 541 5.85 26.27 -22.16
CA ALA A 541 4.82 27.26 -21.86
C ALA A 541 4.75 27.57 -20.36
N THR A 542 4.88 28.84 -19.97
CA THR A 542 4.66 29.30 -18.58
C THR A 542 3.25 29.83 -18.35
N GLU A 543 2.48 30.05 -19.42
CA GLU A 543 1.07 30.42 -19.39
C GLU A 543 0.30 29.48 -20.33
N LEU A 544 -0.85 28.99 -19.88
CA LEU A 544 -1.76 28.15 -20.66
C LEU A 544 -3.18 28.72 -20.59
N ALA A 545 -3.97 28.53 -21.63
CA ALA A 545 -5.39 28.87 -21.57
C ALA A 545 -6.19 27.68 -21.04
N ALA A 546 -7.04 27.93 -20.05
CA ALA A 546 -8.06 27.00 -19.60
C ALA A 546 -9.25 27.05 -20.56
N ALA A 547 -9.62 25.90 -21.11
CA ALA A 547 -10.78 25.71 -21.97
C ALA A 547 -11.82 24.86 -21.22
N LYS A 548 -12.90 25.50 -20.74
CA LYS A 548 -13.87 24.91 -19.80
C LYS A 548 -14.75 23.84 -20.46
N VAL A 549 -14.95 22.71 -19.78
CA VAL A 549 -15.85 21.64 -20.22
C VAL A 549 -17.19 21.78 -19.52
N GLU A 550 -18.08 22.60 -20.08
CA GLU A 550 -19.39 22.96 -19.50
C GLU A 550 -20.34 21.76 -19.27
N ALA A 551 -20.05 20.59 -19.85
CA ALA A 551 -20.81 19.36 -19.65
C ALA A 551 -20.50 18.64 -18.32
N VAL A 552 -19.44 19.03 -17.60
CA VAL A 552 -19.07 18.45 -16.30
C VAL A 552 -19.59 19.33 -15.17
N ALA A 553 -20.49 18.76 -14.37
CA ALA A 553 -21.05 19.39 -13.17
C ALA A 553 -21.09 18.41 -11.97
N SER A 554 -20.10 17.51 -11.90
CA SER A 554 -19.97 16.47 -10.87
C SER A 554 -18.68 16.66 -10.06
N ARG A 555 -18.68 16.25 -8.80
CA ARG A 555 -17.46 16.13 -7.97
C ARG A 555 -16.85 14.73 -7.99
N SER A 556 -17.50 13.77 -8.65
CA SER A 556 -16.97 12.43 -8.93
C SER A 556 -16.91 12.19 -10.44
N TYR A 557 -15.71 11.93 -10.97
CA TYR A 557 -15.47 11.67 -12.41
C TYR A 557 -14.14 10.98 -12.68
N GLU A 558 -14.09 10.24 -13.79
CA GLU A 558 -12.87 9.72 -14.40
C GLU A 558 -12.53 10.48 -15.69
N ILE A 559 -11.24 10.62 -15.99
CA ILE A 559 -10.71 11.20 -17.24
C ILE A 559 -9.66 10.26 -17.85
N GLU A 560 -9.73 10.05 -19.16
CA GLU A 560 -8.68 9.46 -20.01
C GLU A 560 -8.28 10.47 -21.10
N MET A 561 -6.99 10.83 -21.18
CA MET A 561 -6.46 11.68 -22.26
C MET A 561 -4.96 11.47 -22.53
N ASP A 562 -4.51 11.85 -23.72
CA ASP A 562 -3.09 12.00 -24.05
C ASP A 562 -2.63 13.45 -23.79
N LEU A 563 -1.71 13.64 -22.85
CA LEU A 563 -1.02 14.91 -22.60
C LEU A 563 0.06 15.14 -23.66
N THR A 564 0.06 16.30 -24.30
CA THR A 564 1.00 16.67 -25.39
C THR A 564 1.49 18.10 -25.21
N PRO A 565 2.55 18.57 -25.90
CA PRO A 565 2.97 19.98 -25.81
C PRO A 565 1.87 21.01 -26.13
N ALA A 566 0.87 20.63 -26.93
CA ALA A 566 -0.27 21.51 -27.25
C ALA A 566 -1.39 21.47 -26.19
N GLN A 567 -1.50 20.35 -25.46
CA GLN A 567 -2.45 20.15 -24.35
C GLN A 567 -1.72 19.47 -23.17
N PRO A 568 -0.84 20.18 -22.44
CA PRO A 568 0.09 19.53 -21.51
C PRO A 568 -0.54 19.22 -20.15
N GLY A 569 -1.81 19.56 -19.92
CA GLY A 569 -2.47 19.35 -18.65
C GLY A 569 -3.97 19.68 -18.60
N ILE A 570 -4.47 19.79 -17.37
CA ILE A 570 -5.87 19.97 -17.01
C ILE A 570 -6.00 20.74 -15.69
N VAL A 571 -7.14 21.40 -15.50
CA VAL A 571 -7.57 22.03 -14.26
C VAL A 571 -8.81 21.30 -13.75
N VAL A 572 -8.81 20.92 -12.49
CA VAL A 572 -9.91 20.21 -11.82
C VAL A 572 -10.31 20.93 -10.53
N ALA A 573 -11.49 20.58 -10.02
CA ALA A 573 -12.03 21.06 -8.75
C ALA A 573 -11.99 22.60 -8.64
N HIS A 574 -12.43 23.28 -9.71
CA HIS A 574 -12.26 24.73 -9.83
C HIS A 574 -13.56 25.52 -9.78
N SER A 575 -13.47 26.67 -9.12
CA SER A 575 -14.41 27.78 -9.15
C SER A 575 -14.55 28.38 -10.56
N ASP A 576 -15.68 29.03 -10.87
CA ASP A 576 -15.90 29.72 -12.16
C ASP A 576 -14.92 30.88 -12.41
N ASP A 577 -14.41 31.53 -11.35
CA ASP A 577 -13.38 32.58 -11.45
C ASP A 577 -11.94 32.04 -11.37
N LEU A 578 -11.77 30.71 -11.33
CA LEU A 578 -10.50 29.99 -11.16
C LEU A 578 -9.70 30.39 -9.89
N TYR A 579 -10.34 31.03 -8.90
CA TYR A 579 -9.69 31.37 -7.63
C TYR A 579 -9.29 30.12 -6.85
N THR A 580 -10.26 29.24 -6.59
CA THR A 580 -10.03 27.86 -6.14
C THR A 580 -9.89 26.99 -7.39
N ARG A 581 -8.80 26.20 -7.46
CA ARG A 581 -8.42 25.33 -8.59
C ARG A 581 -7.30 24.36 -8.20
N THR A 582 -7.21 23.22 -8.89
CA THR A 582 -6.04 22.32 -8.86
C THR A 582 -5.53 22.12 -10.29
N LEU A 583 -4.23 22.34 -10.55
CA LEU A 583 -3.61 22.14 -11.86
C LEU A 583 -2.88 20.79 -11.90
N ILE A 584 -3.03 20.04 -12.99
CA ILE A 584 -2.27 18.80 -13.25
C ILE A 584 -1.67 18.92 -14.65
N TYR A 585 -0.35 18.85 -14.77
CA TYR A 585 0.33 18.95 -16.06
C TYR A 585 1.70 18.26 -16.07
N ILE A 586 2.26 18.00 -17.25
CA ILE A 586 3.67 17.57 -17.38
C ILE A 586 4.56 18.79 -17.57
N SER A 587 5.60 18.96 -16.75
CA SER A 587 6.60 20.02 -16.89
C SER A 587 7.61 19.74 -18.00
N ASP A 588 8.29 20.79 -18.49
CA ASP A 588 9.35 20.64 -19.51
C ASP A 588 10.62 19.93 -18.98
N HIS A 589 10.67 19.68 -17.67
CA HIS A 589 11.70 18.87 -16.99
C HIS A 589 11.32 17.40 -16.81
N GLY A 590 10.14 16.97 -17.30
CA GLY A 590 9.71 15.58 -17.25
C GLY A 590 9.14 15.16 -15.88
N GLN A 591 8.35 16.02 -15.26
CA GLN A 591 7.61 15.69 -14.04
C GLN A 591 6.11 15.86 -14.26
N LEU A 592 5.30 14.93 -13.75
CA LEU A 592 3.91 15.17 -13.45
C LEU A 592 3.84 16.12 -12.25
N VAL A 593 3.27 17.30 -12.47
CA VAL A 593 3.07 18.36 -11.48
C VAL A 593 1.61 18.36 -11.06
N VAL A 594 1.35 18.40 -9.76
CA VAL A 594 0.03 18.58 -9.17
C VAL A 594 0.08 19.83 -8.29
N ASP A 595 -0.24 20.99 -8.87
CA ASP A 595 -0.28 22.26 -8.15
C ASP A 595 -1.61 22.40 -7.41
N ARG A 596 -1.51 22.33 -6.09
CA ARG A 596 -2.62 22.44 -5.14
C ARG A 596 -2.62 23.76 -4.37
N THR A 597 -1.76 24.72 -4.72
CA THR A 597 -1.61 25.99 -3.98
C THR A 597 -2.90 26.80 -3.88
N HIS A 598 -3.84 26.52 -4.79
CA HIS A 598 -5.18 27.09 -4.85
C HIS A 598 -6.32 26.06 -4.64
N SER A 599 -6.05 24.84 -4.14
CA SER A 599 -7.06 23.77 -4.03
C SER A 599 -8.02 23.90 -2.84
N ALA A 600 -7.76 24.84 -1.93
CA ALA A 600 -8.57 25.09 -0.74
C ALA A 600 -9.84 25.87 -1.08
N GLY A 601 -10.99 25.36 -0.62
CA GLY A 601 -12.29 25.98 -0.75
C GLY A 601 -12.37 27.31 -0.01
N LYS A 602 -12.87 28.33 -0.70
CA LYS A 602 -12.88 29.73 -0.24
C LYS A 602 -13.77 29.92 1.00
N THR A 603 -14.91 29.25 1.05
CA THR A 603 -15.90 29.34 2.12
C THR A 603 -15.82 28.16 3.09
N SER A 604 -15.46 26.97 2.59
CA SER A 604 -15.39 25.73 3.37
C SER A 604 -14.10 25.58 4.17
N VAL A 605 -12.97 26.07 3.65
CA VAL A 605 -11.63 26.01 4.29
C VAL A 605 -11.14 27.40 4.71
N ILE A 606 -10.90 28.30 3.74
CA ILE A 606 -10.16 29.56 3.96
C ILE A 606 -10.93 30.49 4.91
N ALA A 607 -12.23 30.70 4.68
CA ALA A 607 -13.06 31.53 5.55
C ALA A 607 -13.24 30.97 6.99
N LYS A 608 -12.88 29.70 7.22
CA LYS A 608 -12.95 29.03 8.53
C LYS A 608 -11.58 28.87 9.22
N ASP A 609 -10.49 29.36 8.60
CA ASP A 609 -9.10 29.19 9.07
C ASP A 609 -8.70 27.71 9.29
N ILE A 610 -9.29 26.80 8.50
CA ILE A 610 -8.94 25.38 8.51
C ILE A 610 -7.61 25.21 7.76
N LYS A 611 -6.65 24.54 8.38
CA LYS A 611 -5.40 24.16 7.72
C LYS A 611 -5.65 22.93 6.85
N VAL A 612 -5.04 22.90 5.68
CA VAL A 612 -4.97 21.75 4.78
C VAL A 612 -3.66 21.84 4.03
N ASN A 613 -3.11 20.72 3.59
CA ASN A 613 -1.91 20.74 2.77
C ASN A 613 -2.26 21.22 1.35
N THR A 614 -1.69 22.35 0.93
CA THR A 614 -1.83 22.90 -0.42
C THR A 614 -0.51 22.89 -1.19
N SER A 615 0.49 22.14 -0.73
CA SER A 615 1.78 22.02 -1.42
C SER A 615 1.65 21.34 -2.78
N THR A 616 2.45 21.81 -3.74
CA THR A 616 2.64 21.16 -5.04
C THR A 616 3.30 19.80 -4.85
N LEU A 617 2.75 18.78 -5.52
CA LEU A 617 3.33 17.44 -5.57
C LEU A 617 3.95 17.17 -6.94
N TYR A 618 4.98 16.33 -6.96
CA TYR A 618 5.78 16.01 -8.14
C TYR A 618 6.03 14.51 -8.26
N ALA A 619 5.87 13.96 -9.46
CA ALA A 619 6.29 12.60 -9.79
C ALA A 619 7.10 12.59 -11.10
N PRO A 620 8.24 11.87 -11.17
CA PRO A 620 9.04 11.80 -12.39
C PRO A 620 8.32 10.98 -13.47
N VAL A 621 8.21 11.50 -14.69
CA VAL A 621 7.69 10.74 -15.85
C VAL A 621 8.83 10.42 -16.82
N SER A 622 8.81 9.21 -17.39
CA SER A 622 9.83 8.80 -18.36
C SER A 622 9.57 9.42 -19.73
N SER A 623 10.61 9.89 -20.41
CA SER A 623 10.45 10.50 -21.74
C SER A 623 9.95 9.48 -22.78
N THR A 624 8.86 9.82 -23.47
CA THR A 624 8.22 8.93 -24.45
C THR A 624 8.68 9.22 -25.87
N GLN A 625 8.70 8.19 -26.74
CA GLN A 625 9.10 8.36 -28.15
C GLN A 625 8.14 9.26 -28.96
N SER A 626 6.89 9.37 -28.51
CA SER A 626 5.85 10.23 -29.07
C SER A 626 5.94 11.69 -28.61
N GLY A 627 6.64 11.98 -27.51
CA GLY A 627 6.53 13.27 -26.81
C GLY A 627 5.12 13.51 -26.25
N SER A 628 4.44 12.43 -25.83
CA SER A 628 3.08 12.43 -25.30
C SER A 628 2.97 11.40 -24.17
N HIS A 629 2.20 11.73 -23.14
CA HIS A 629 2.00 10.89 -21.95
C HIS A 629 0.52 10.52 -21.81
N LYS A 630 0.21 9.27 -21.49
CA LYS A 630 -1.16 8.85 -21.18
C LYS A 630 -1.50 9.26 -19.75
N LEU A 631 -2.66 9.88 -19.56
CA LEU A 631 -3.20 10.24 -18.25
C LEU A 631 -4.51 9.48 -18.00
N ARG A 632 -4.60 8.81 -16.84
CA ARG A 632 -5.88 8.49 -16.17
C ARG A 632 -5.97 9.27 -14.88
N LEU A 633 -7.11 9.91 -14.64
CA LEU A 633 -7.34 10.72 -13.45
C LEU A 633 -8.73 10.41 -12.87
N PHE A 634 -8.78 10.17 -11.57
CA PHE A 634 -10.01 9.93 -10.81
C PHE A 634 -10.15 11.01 -9.76
N MET A 635 -11.19 11.83 -9.88
CA MET A 635 -11.62 12.78 -8.86
C MET A 635 -12.84 12.19 -8.17
N ASP A 636 -12.84 12.11 -6.84
CA ASP A 636 -14.00 11.68 -6.05
C ASP A 636 -14.12 12.51 -4.76
N ASN A 637 -14.84 13.62 -4.91
CA ASN A 637 -15.16 14.62 -3.88
C ASN A 637 -13.95 15.39 -3.31
N SER A 638 -13.04 14.69 -2.65
CA SER A 638 -11.79 15.22 -2.10
C SER A 638 -10.55 14.38 -2.37
N VAL A 639 -10.68 13.13 -2.82
CA VAL A 639 -9.53 12.35 -3.28
C VAL A 639 -9.31 12.59 -4.77
N LEU A 640 -8.04 12.68 -5.14
CA LEU A 640 -7.56 12.76 -6.51
C LEU A 640 -6.49 11.67 -6.69
N GLU A 641 -6.80 10.61 -7.44
CA GLU A 641 -5.83 9.59 -7.86
C GLU A 641 -5.45 9.80 -9.32
N ILE A 642 -4.16 9.89 -9.61
CA ILE A 642 -3.61 10.19 -10.93
C ILE A 642 -2.64 9.08 -11.34
N PHE A 643 -2.78 8.60 -12.57
CA PHE A 643 -1.96 7.57 -13.17
C PHE A 643 -1.39 8.07 -14.50
N ALA A 644 -0.07 7.97 -14.67
CA ALA A 644 0.60 8.34 -15.92
C ALA A 644 1.40 7.16 -16.50
N ASP A 645 1.22 6.91 -17.80
CA ASP A 645 1.90 5.89 -18.62
C ASP A 645 1.92 4.46 -18.05
N ASP A 646 0.93 4.08 -17.22
CA ASP A 646 0.90 2.82 -16.44
C ASP A 646 2.19 2.56 -15.61
N LEU A 647 2.84 3.65 -15.17
CA LEU A 647 4.14 3.66 -14.48
C LEU A 647 4.15 4.51 -13.20
N VAL A 648 3.45 5.63 -13.23
CA VAL A 648 3.41 6.60 -12.13
C VAL A 648 2.02 6.60 -11.53
N ALA A 649 1.92 6.50 -10.20
CA ALA A 649 0.71 6.76 -9.45
C ALA A 649 0.93 7.88 -8.42
N LEU A 650 -0.06 8.74 -8.23
CA LEU A 650 -0.04 9.82 -7.25
C LEU A 650 -1.45 10.01 -6.67
N SER A 651 -1.59 9.80 -5.36
CA SER A 651 -2.82 10.00 -4.60
C SER A 651 -2.74 11.28 -3.78
N THR A 652 -3.73 12.15 -3.82
CA THR A 652 -3.72 13.37 -3.00
C THR A 652 -5.11 13.79 -2.54
N ARG A 653 -5.15 14.76 -1.61
CA ARG A 653 -6.38 15.40 -1.14
C ARG A 653 -6.48 16.82 -1.68
N VAL A 654 -7.71 17.22 -2.00
CA VAL A 654 -8.12 18.59 -2.31
C VAL A 654 -9.43 18.86 -1.56
N TYR A 655 -9.61 20.08 -1.05
CA TYR A 655 -10.75 20.41 -0.19
C TYR A 655 -11.50 21.63 -0.74
N PRO A 656 -12.06 21.54 -1.96
CA PRO A 656 -12.74 22.65 -2.63
C PRO A 656 -14.12 22.94 -1.99
N ASP A 657 -14.75 24.06 -2.34
CA ASP A 657 -16.15 24.31 -1.97
C ASP A 657 -17.10 23.37 -2.74
N ALA A 658 -18.37 23.28 -2.32
CA ALA A 658 -19.31 22.32 -2.91
C ALA A 658 -19.70 22.68 -4.35
N GLU A 659 -19.63 23.96 -4.70
CA GLU A 659 -19.87 24.55 -6.01
C GLU A 659 -18.67 24.49 -6.96
N ASP A 660 -17.46 24.23 -6.47
CA ASP A 660 -16.20 24.23 -7.23
C ASP A 660 -16.02 22.95 -8.06
N VAL A 661 -17.01 22.65 -8.90
CA VAL A 661 -17.11 21.42 -9.72
C VAL A 661 -16.43 21.55 -11.09
N GLY A 662 -15.81 22.69 -11.38
CA GLY A 662 -15.28 23.03 -12.69
C GLY A 662 -14.15 22.11 -13.15
N LEU A 663 -14.15 21.85 -14.46
CA LEU A 663 -13.11 21.13 -15.19
C LEU A 663 -12.77 21.92 -16.47
N SER A 664 -11.48 22.15 -16.70
CA SER A 664 -10.97 22.84 -17.89
C SER A 664 -9.71 22.17 -18.42
N ILE A 665 -9.59 21.98 -19.73
CA ILE A 665 -8.36 21.47 -20.34
C ILE A 665 -7.37 22.61 -20.49
N LEU A 666 -6.08 22.38 -20.18
CA LEU A 666 -5.03 23.38 -20.38
C LEU A 666 -4.48 23.25 -21.80
N VAL A 667 -4.60 24.30 -22.60
CA VAL A 667 -4.15 24.34 -24.00
C VAL A 667 -3.14 25.47 -24.24
N GLN A 668 -2.16 25.23 -25.11
CA GLN A 668 -1.20 26.25 -25.51
C GLN A 668 -1.79 27.11 -26.65
N PRO A 669 -2.08 28.43 -26.45
CA PRO A 669 -2.88 29.22 -27.39
C PRO A 669 -2.32 29.37 -28.82
N ALA A 670 -1.04 29.06 -29.03
CA ALA A 670 -0.33 29.18 -30.30
C ALA A 670 0.02 27.83 -30.96
N ALA A 671 -0.29 26.69 -30.31
CA ALA A 671 0.05 25.38 -30.82
C ALA A 671 -1.06 24.81 -31.71
N GLY A 672 -0.92 24.95 -33.03
CA GLY A 672 -1.81 24.32 -34.02
C GLY A 672 -1.62 22.79 -34.15
N GLY A 673 -1.47 22.10 -33.02
CA GLY A 673 -1.23 20.65 -32.95
C GLY A 673 -2.51 19.82 -33.08
N ALA A 674 -2.36 18.55 -33.45
CA ALA A 674 -3.43 17.58 -33.31
C ALA A 674 -3.54 17.20 -31.83
N ALA A 675 -4.66 17.57 -31.21
CA ALA A 675 -5.02 17.15 -29.87
C ALA A 675 -5.50 15.68 -29.87
N GLY A 676 -5.11 14.94 -28.84
CA GLY A 676 -5.68 13.61 -28.57
C GLY A 676 -7.16 13.70 -28.17
N GLU A 677 -7.87 12.59 -28.32
CA GLU A 677 -9.23 12.46 -27.81
C GLU A 677 -9.24 12.52 -26.28
N ILE A 678 -10.20 13.25 -25.71
CA ILE A 678 -10.40 13.39 -24.27
C ILE A 678 -11.71 12.72 -23.94
N ASN A 679 -11.65 11.72 -23.06
CA ASN A 679 -12.81 10.99 -22.57
C ASN A 679 -13.02 11.29 -21.09
N ILE A 680 -14.24 11.66 -20.72
CA ILE A 680 -14.63 11.95 -19.34
C ILE A 680 -15.87 11.13 -19.01
N TRP A 681 -15.89 10.48 -17.84
CA TRP A 681 -17.06 9.81 -17.28
C TRP A 681 -17.49 10.54 -16.02
N ALA A 682 -18.50 11.41 -16.15
CA ALA A 682 -18.96 12.27 -15.07
C ALA A 682 -20.11 11.63 -14.27
N GLY A 683 -19.95 11.59 -12.94
CA GLY A 683 -20.90 10.95 -12.02
C GLY A 683 -20.67 9.45 -11.94
N LEU A 684 -19.51 9.04 -11.40
CA LEU A 684 -19.17 7.63 -11.20
C LEU A 684 -20.13 6.94 -10.21
N ASP A 685 -20.27 5.62 -10.35
CA ASP A 685 -21.09 4.77 -9.48
C ASP A 685 -20.52 4.73 -8.04
N ARG A 686 -21.35 4.27 -7.10
CA ARG A 686 -21.00 4.21 -5.67
C ARG A 686 -20.31 2.90 -5.34
N ALA A 687 -19.13 2.99 -4.72
CA ALA A 687 -18.35 1.82 -4.31
C ALA A 687 -18.93 1.09 -3.09
N ILE A 688 -19.74 1.75 -2.25
CA ILE A 688 -20.42 1.11 -1.11
C ILE A 688 -21.92 0.98 -1.43
N LEU A 689 -22.39 -0.27 -1.55
CA LEU A 689 -23.78 -0.61 -1.88
C LEU A 689 -24.70 -0.71 -0.66
N ALA A 690 -24.17 -1.26 0.45
CA ALA A 690 -24.86 -1.52 1.71
C ALA A 690 -23.87 -1.53 2.87
#